data_AF-A0A948XYK1-F1
#
_entry.id   AF-A0A948XYK1-F1
#
_cell.length_a   1.000
_cell.length_b   1.000
_cell.length_c   1.000
_cell.angle_alpha   90.00
_cell.angle_beta   90.00
_cell.angle_gamma   90.00
#
_symmetry.space_group_name_H-M   'P 1'
#
loop_
_entity.id
_entity.type
_entity.pdbx_description
1 polymer ?
#
loop_
_entity_poly.entity_id
_entity_poly.type
_entity_poly.pdbx_seq_one_letter_code
_entity_poly.pdbx_strand_id
1 'polypeptide(L)'
;MKILVLHNIEDFRRARRSALDYVLSFQRYQPEHVYHYQRILDPPSPEVVAADWDAVILGSTALGIVTIRPHETFFRIRDQWGFLKDESIVKLVFPQDDANCGGFLDDWFSDWGVQFVFTVRAREHWPVLYPRTLQSAEFRTCFSGYIDDRSLPDLRAHAKPWAERSRKLGQRVTMYPPRGGRQGRLKGLIAEAVKAAAAKRGIAADISTDPSDTIYGDDWYRFLGDCQFVLATEGGLSIHDPYGEIAGRIDAYLSHHPGAAFDEIESACFAGLDGQHVFSGFSPRILEAAVCGASQVLVEGDYLGVLQPGVHYLSVKADGSNIDEVLSALGDETAARARIAACDEALVHNPTFHYSALAGKALAAIAEKAGMRSAPPRPFDVAAAQAGYIDRLAQQERAEGFRWPELGRRVAGKVAAQIVPAGEDAPDPDIVFQRAFVQVFQSELGRLAARATPGSPSARFAATFKAAANAWQGLAATVSAESDCANLKTLSETFAGLCVNTDDAVTGPEAVGSVLAAFGAPPSQAAFVEEAAHWPPGSDIMRFARAALNANLAGLSLRLAPASGNGFTSDEVVERRQLDTILVRASESSLADIERFQEYGAAARELLDVLSEGGDAARAIMAFAAARTELLSLLCRLAPAQGAMFTPDEIEYRKRLDTLLIRAGADGLEHLSQVQSYGDQAALLIDLLSEGGDPVRALLALAESRGPLLGLLSRLAPADGYTFTPEEIAARQALDSQIVRSIFAGPDRD
;
A
#
# COMPACT_ATOMS: atom_id res chain seq x y z
N MET A 1 35.07 1.71 -0.23
CA MET A 1 34.49 1.43 -1.55
C MET A 1 33.21 2.25 -1.72
N LYS A 2 32.79 2.52 -2.96
CA LYS A 2 31.48 3.08 -3.34
C LYS A 2 30.57 1.94 -3.77
N ILE A 3 29.49 1.73 -3.04
CA ILE A 3 28.59 0.59 -3.19
C ILE A 3 27.18 1.10 -3.48
N LEU A 4 26.66 0.72 -4.63
CA LEU A 4 25.26 0.95 -4.98
C LEU A 4 24.43 -0.22 -4.43
N VAL A 5 23.40 0.06 -3.64
CA VAL A 5 22.47 -0.95 -3.13
C VAL A 5 21.09 -0.72 -3.74
N LEU A 6 20.65 -1.66 -4.56
CA LEU A 6 19.32 -1.65 -5.16
C LEU A 6 18.34 -2.43 -4.27
N HIS A 7 17.20 -1.80 -3.97
CA HIS A 7 16.08 -2.39 -3.22
C HIS A 7 14.75 -2.08 -3.89
N ASN A 8 13.65 -2.70 -3.43
CA ASN A 8 12.29 -2.31 -3.83
C ASN A 8 11.38 -2.11 -2.61
N ILE A 9 11.92 -1.42 -1.60
CA ILE A 9 11.15 -1.05 -0.41
C ILE A 9 10.38 0.23 -0.74
N GLU A 10 9.05 0.15 -0.71
CA GLU A 10 8.18 1.29 -1.03
C GLU A 10 8.16 2.36 0.06
N ASP A 11 8.07 1.93 1.32
CA ASP A 11 8.08 2.83 2.47
C ASP A 11 8.92 2.23 3.60
N PHE A 12 10.07 2.83 3.89
CA PHE A 12 10.96 2.37 4.96
C PHE A 12 10.30 2.44 6.34
N ARG A 13 9.28 3.29 6.54
CA ARG A 13 8.56 3.43 7.81
C ARG A 13 7.55 2.31 8.04
N ARG A 14 7.08 1.68 6.95
CA ARG A 14 6.05 0.62 6.98
C ARG A 14 6.59 -0.74 6.57
N ALA A 15 7.84 -0.80 6.15
CA ALA A 15 8.49 -2.04 5.76
C ALA A 15 8.62 -2.99 6.95
N ARG A 16 8.56 -4.29 6.67
CA ARG A 16 8.87 -5.31 7.67
C ARG A 16 10.31 -5.12 8.16
N ARG A 17 10.50 -5.19 9.49
CA ARG A 17 11.81 -5.01 10.12
C ARG A 17 12.90 -5.90 9.51
N SER A 18 12.59 -7.15 9.20
CA SER A 18 13.54 -8.07 8.55
C SER A 18 14.04 -7.57 7.18
N ALA A 19 13.18 -6.96 6.36
CA ALA A 19 13.59 -6.40 5.08
C ALA A 19 14.46 -5.15 5.26
N LEU A 20 14.14 -4.32 6.25
CA LEU A 20 14.92 -3.13 6.62
C LEU A 20 16.32 -3.51 7.11
N ASP A 21 16.39 -4.43 8.07
CA ASP A 21 17.63 -4.88 8.66
C ASP A 21 18.53 -5.54 7.62
N TYR A 22 17.96 -6.33 6.71
CA TYR A 22 18.73 -6.93 5.62
C TYR A 22 19.37 -5.88 4.71
N VAL A 23 18.56 -4.95 4.18
CA VAL A 23 19.04 -3.94 3.23
C VAL A 23 20.08 -3.03 3.90
N LEU A 24 19.81 -2.58 5.13
CA LEU A 24 20.67 -1.62 5.83
C LEU A 24 21.86 -2.27 6.56
N SER A 25 21.90 -3.60 6.66
CA SER A 25 22.96 -4.32 7.39
C SER A 25 24.37 -3.99 6.89
N PHE A 26 24.54 -3.80 5.57
CA PHE A 26 25.85 -3.53 4.97
C PHE A 26 26.46 -2.25 5.53
N GLN A 27 25.73 -1.12 5.47
CA GLN A 27 26.22 0.13 6.05
C GLN A 27 26.32 0.06 7.58
N ARG A 28 25.37 -0.60 8.24
CA ARG A 28 25.34 -0.72 9.70
C ARG A 28 26.59 -1.40 10.26
N TYR A 29 27.05 -2.47 9.60
CA TYR A 29 28.15 -3.31 10.09
C TYR A 29 29.47 -3.11 9.35
N GLN A 30 29.49 -2.36 8.24
CA GLN A 30 30.69 -1.97 7.49
C GLN A 30 30.61 -0.47 7.12
N PRO A 31 30.56 0.44 8.11
CA PRO A 31 30.27 1.87 7.93
C PRO A 31 31.40 2.67 7.27
N GLU A 32 32.60 2.11 7.14
CA GLU A 32 33.78 2.73 6.53
C GLU A 32 33.69 2.86 5.00
N HIS A 33 32.60 2.40 4.40
CA HIS A 33 32.32 2.48 2.97
C HIS A 33 31.22 3.51 2.66
N VAL A 34 31.17 3.94 1.40
CA VAL A 34 30.15 4.86 0.92
C VAL A 34 29.03 4.04 0.28
N TYR A 35 27.82 4.15 0.81
CA TYR A 35 26.64 3.45 0.32
C TYR A 35 25.65 4.44 -0.31
N HIS A 36 25.06 4.05 -1.43
CA HIS A 36 23.90 4.72 -2.01
C HIS A 36 22.77 3.72 -2.15
N TYR A 37 21.66 3.94 -1.45
CA TYR A 37 20.47 3.12 -1.54
C TYR A 37 19.53 3.73 -2.58
N GLN A 38 19.16 2.95 -3.59
CA GLN A 38 18.20 3.37 -4.60
C GLN A 38 17.10 2.32 -4.77
N ARG A 39 15.85 2.79 -4.79
CA ARG A 39 14.72 1.97 -5.19
C ARG A 39 14.82 1.66 -6.69
N ILE A 40 14.83 0.37 -7.05
CA ILE A 40 15.04 -0.09 -8.43
C ILE A 40 13.93 0.34 -9.39
N LEU A 41 12.71 0.56 -8.88
CA LEU A 41 11.57 1.05 -9.66
C LEU A 41 11.71 2.52 -10.07
N ASP A 42 12.61 3.25 -9.42
CA ASP A 42 12.85 4.65 -9.70
C ASP A 42 14.05 4.75 -10.66
N PRO A 43 13.99 5.60 -11.70
CA PRO A 43 15.06 5.69 -12.68
C PRO A 43 16.37 6.20 -12.06
N PRO A 44 17.53 5.69 -12.49
CA PRO A 44 18.82 6.16 -12.00
C PRO A 44 19.02 7.65 -12.36
N SER A 45 19.62 8.41 -11.46
CA SER A 45 20.00 9.80 -11.74
C SER A 45 21.23 9.86 -12.63
N PRO A 46 21.46 10.97 -13.37
CA PRO A 46 22.71 11.16 -14.12
C PRO A 46 23.96 11.00 -13.26
N GLU A 47 23.90 11.40 -12.00
CA GLU A 47 24.99 11.25 -11.02
C GLU A 47 25.21 9.78 -10.66
N VAL A 48 24.15 8.99 -10.50
CA VAL A 48 24.24 7.53 -10.27
C VAL A 48 24.82 6.83 -11.50
N VAL A 49 24.43 7.23 -12.71
CA VAL A 49 24.96 6.66 -13.96
C VAL A 49 26.43 7.03 -14.17
N ALA A 50 26.81 8.27 -13.87
CA ALA A 50 28.18 8.76 -14.04
C ALA A 50 29.14 8.41 -12.89
N ALA A 51 28.63 7.79 -11.82
CA ALA A 51 29.43 7.47 -10.66
C ALA A 51 30.35 6.28 -10.92
N ASP A 52 31.62 6.44 -10.53
CA ASP A 52 32.60 5.36 -10.56
C ASP A 52 32.33 4.37 -9.40
N TRP A 53 31.32 3.50 -9.54
CA TRP A 53 31.00 2.47 -8.55
C TRP A 53 32.16 1.46 -8.42
N ASP A 54 32.30 0.85 -7.25
CA ASP A 54 33.20 -0.31 -7.05
C ASP A 54 32.38 -1.61 -7.05
N ALA A 55 31.14 -1.55 -6.55
CA ALA A 55 30.23 -2.67 -6.54
C ALA A 55 28.76 -2.25 -6.60
N VAL A 56 27.90 -3.19 -7.03
CA VAL A 56 26.45 -3.10 -6.88
C VAL A 56 25.92 -4.35 -6.17
N ILE A 57 25.00 -4.12 -5.23
CA ILE A 57 24.28 -5.16 -4.48
C ILE A 57 22.80 -5.09 -4.85
N LEU A 58 22.23 -6.20 -5.34
CA LEU A 58 20.79 -6.34 -5.55
C LEU A 58 20.20 -7.22 -4.45
N GLY A 59 19.46 -6.61 -3.53
CA GLY A 59 18.76 -7.33 -2.47
C GLY A 59 17.53 -8.10 -3.00
N SER A 60 16.99 -9.01 -2.18
CA SER A 60 15.83 -9.83 -2.55
C SER A 60 14.61 -9.00 -2.99
N THR A 61 14.38 -7.83 -2.36
CA THR A 61 13.29 -6.92 -2.75
C THR A 61 13.49 -6.35 -4.15
N ALA A 62 14.71 -5.94 -4.51
CA ALA A 62 15.02 -5.49 -5.87
C ALA A 62 14.86 -6.60 -6.90
N LEU A 63 15.30 -7.82 -6.57
CA LEU A 63 15.18 -8.98 -7.46
C LEU A 63 13.72 -9.41 -7.65
N GLY A 64 12.87 -9.20 -6.65
CA GLY A 64 11.44 -9.54 -6.70
C GLY A 64 10.66 -8.88 -7.84
N ILE A 65 11.21 -7.83 -8.49
CA ILE A 65 10.57 -7.20 -9.65
C ILE A 65 10.36 -8.16 -10.84
N VAL A 66 11.08 -9.30 -10.90
CA VAL A 66 10.84 -10.33 -11.93
C VAL A 66 9.40 -10.87 -11.89
N THR A 67 8.71 -10.71 -10.76
CA THR A 67 7.32 -11.15 -10.60
C THR A 67 6.30 -10.12 -11.09
N ILE A 68 6.71 -8.89 -11.44
CA ILE A 68 5.80 -7.84 -11.93
C ILE A 68 5.14 -8.30 -13.22
N ARG A 69 3.81 -8.08 -13.30
CA ARG A 69 2.99 -8.28 -14.50
C ARG A 69 2.37 -6.95 -14.93
N PRO A 70 2.25 -6.68 -16.25
CA PRO A 70 2.75 -7.51 -17.35
C PRO A 70 4.30 -7.44 -17.42
N HIS A 71 4.95 -8.51 -17.89
CA HIS A 71 6.41 -8.69 -17.79
C HIS A 71 7.24 -7.65 -18.55
N GLU A 72 6.66 -7.01 -19.55
CA GLU A 72 7.23 -5.87 -20.27
C GLU A 72 7.60 -4.73 -19.30
N THR A 73 6.84 -4.58 -18.22
CA THR A 73 7.15 -3.63 -17.15
C THR A 73 8.44 -3.99 -16.45
N PHE A 74 8.64 -5.27 -16.10
CA PHE A 74 9.88 -5.76 -15.53
C PHE A 74 11.05 -5.51 -16.48
N PHE A 75 10.94 -5.90 -17.76
CA PHE A 75 12.02 -5.69 -18.73
C PHE A 75 12.37 -4.22 -18.88
N ARG A 76 11.37 -3.33 -18.98
CA ARG A 76 11.60 -1.88 -19.02
C ARG A 76 12.36 -1.38 -17.80
N ILE A 77 12.00 -1.83 -16.59
CA ILE A 77 12.70 -1.42 -15.35
C ILE A 77 14.13 -1.96 -15.36
N ARG A 78 14.32 -3.24 -15.67
CA ARG A 78 15.66 -3.85 -15.78
C ARG A 78 16.55 -3.08 -16.75
N ASP A 79 16.02 -2.74 -17.92
CA ASP A 79 16.77 -2.09 -19.00
C ASP A 79 17.14 -0.63 -18.66
N GLN A 80 16.38 0.06 -17.80
CA GLN A 80 16.77 1.38 -17.25
C GLN A 80 18.07 1.32 -16.45
N TRP A 81 18.37 0.16 -15.86
CA TRP A 81 19.60 -0.11 -15.12
C TRP A 81 20.67 -0.81 -15.97
N GLY A 82 20.45 -0.94 -17.28
CA GLY A 82 21.31 -1.65 -18.21
C GLY A 82 22.75 -1.14 -18.27
N PHE A 83 23.01 0.13 -17.90
CA PHE A 83 24.37 0.68 -17.84
C PHE A 83 25.28 -0.13 -16.89
N LEU A 84 24.72 -0.70 -15.82
CA LEU A 84 25.49 -1.51 -14.86
C LEU A 84 26.05 -2.79 -15.49
N LYS A 85 25.44 -3.31 -16.55
CA LYS A 85 25.90 -4.50 -17.27
C LYS A 85 27.33 -4.32 -17.78
N ASP A 86 27.57 -3.20 -18.47
CA ASP A 86 28.82 -2.91 -19.17
C ASP A 86 29.91 -2.38 -18.23
N GLU A 87 29.53 -1.97 -17.02
CA GLU A 87 30.45 -1.50 -15.99
C GLU A 87 31.32 -2.62 -15.42
N SER A 88 32.62 -2.35 -15.32
CA SER A 88 33.62 -3.24 -14.72
C SER A 88 33.63 -3.16 -13.19
N ILE A 89 32.47 -3.41 -12.60
CA ILE A 89 32.22 -3.39 -11.14
C ILE A 89 31.88 -4.79 -10.64
N VAL A 90 32.04 -5.03 -9.34
CA VAL A 90 31.62 -6.29 -8.72
C VAL A 90 30.10 -6.29 -8.53
N LYS A 91 29.42 -7.31 -9.02
CA LYS A 91 27.96 -7.46 -8.97
C LYS A 91 27.57 -8.61 -8.05
N LEU A 92 26.80 -8.31 -7.01
CA LEU A 92 26.33 -9.26 -6.00
C LEU A 92 24.81 -9.27 -5.99
N VAL A 93 24.22 -10.47 -5.90
CA VAL A 93 22.77 -10.64 -5.86
C VAL A 93 22.35 -11.55 -4.69
N PHE A 94 21.22 -11.25 -4.06
CA PHE A 94 20.69 -11.97 -2.89
C PHE A 94 19.28 -12.55 -3.14
N PRO A 95 19.14 -13.56 -4.01
CA PRO A 95 17.85 -14.18 -4.28
C PRO A 95 17.30 -14.99 -3.09
N GLN A 96 15.99 -14.90 -2.85
CA GLN A 96 15.29 -15.64 -1.78
C GLN A 96 14.10 -16.46 -2.28
N ASP A 97 13.24 -15.89 -3.15
CA ASP A 97 12.06 -16.54 -3.73
C ASP A 97 12.26 -16.97 -5.19
N ASP A 98 13.48 -17.43 -5.50
CA ASP A 98 13.99 -17.76 -6.83
C ASP A 98 13.34 -18.96 -7.54
N ALA A 99 12.47 -19.74 -6.90
CA ALA A 99 11.68 -20.76 -7.61
C ALA A 99 10.46 -20.16 -8.34
N ASN A 100 10.10 -18.90 -8.04
CA ASN A 100 9.08 -18.14 -8.74
C ASN A 100 9.76 -17.10 -9.66
N CYS A 101 9.62 -17.27 -10.97
CA CYS A 101 10.30 -16.46 -11.98
C CYS A 101 11.84 -16.57 -11.95
N GLY A 102 12.38 -17.73 -11.53
CA GLY A 102 13.82 -18.00 -11.41
C GLY A 102 14.61 -17.98 -12.70
N GLY A 103 13.99 -18.39 -13.81
CA GLY A 103 14.59 -18.32 -15.15
C GLY A 103 14.88 -16.88 -15.56
N PHE A 104 13.99 -15.93 -15.24
CA PHE A 104 14.28 -14.51 -15.46
C PHE A 104 15.44 -13.99 -14.62
N LEU A 105 15.62 -14.49 -13.39
CA LEU A 105 16.78 -14.16 -12.56
C LEU A 105 18.06 -14.74 -13.17
N ASP A 106 18.07 -16.01 -13.56
CA ASP A 106 19.23 -16.65 -14.18
C ASP A 106 19.65 -15.96 -15.48
N ASP A 107 18.68 -15.63 -16.35
CA ASP A 107 18.93 -14.90 -17.59
C ASP A 107 19.49 -13.49 -17.28
N TRP A 108 18.93 -12.79 -16.29
CA TRP A 108 19.41 -11.46 -15.90
C TRP A 108 20.82 -11.51 -15.30
N PHE A 109 21.09 -12.44 -14.39
CA PHE A 109 22.39 -12.57 -13.73
C PHE A 109 23.49 -12.96 -14.72
N SER A 110 23.17 -13.89 -15.63
CA SER A 110 24.07 -14.26 -16.71
C SER A 110 24.34 -13.08 -17.65
N ASP A 111 23.30 -12.35 -18.06
CA ASP A 111 23.43 -11.20 -18.97
C ASP A 111 24.26 -10.04 -18.36
N TRP A 112 24.10 -9.79 -17.07
CA TRP A 112 24.87 -8.76 -16.35
C TRP A 112 26.27 -9.20 -15.96
N GLY A 113 26.60 -10.48 -16.17
CA GLY A 113 27.85 -11.07 -15.70
C GLY A 113 28.00 -10.95 -14.19
N VAL A 114 26.99 -11.35 -13.42
CA VAL A 114 27.04 -11.35 -11.95
C VAL A 114 28.20 -12.22 -11.47
N GLN A 115 29.01 -11.72 -10.53
CA GLN A 115 30.15 -12.47 -9.98
C GLN A 115 29.76 -13.32 -8.78
N PHE A 116 28.82 -12.86 -7.95
CA PHE A 116 28.44 -13.57 -6.73
C PHE A 116 26.93 -13.68 -6.56
N VAL A 117 26.46 -14.91 -6.36
CA VAL A 117 25.07 -15.22 -6.01
C VAL A 117 25.03 -15.70 -4.56
N PHE A 118 24.45 -14.87 -3.69
CA PHE A 118 24.20 -15.20 -2.29
C PHE A 118 22.80 -15.78 -2.17
N THR A 119 22.69 -17.10 -2.25
CA THR A 119 21.39 -17.80 -2.29
C THR A 119 21.06 -18.49 -0.97
N VAL A 120 19.76 -18.52 -0.65
CA VAL A 120 19.20 -19.28 0.47
C VAL A 120 19.02 -20.77 0.15
N ARG A 121 19.32 -21.17 -1.09
CA ARG A 121 19.10 -22.53 -1.58
C ARG A 121 20.30 -23.42 -1.34
N ALA A 122 20.00 -24.67 -0.97
CA ALA A 122 20.97 -25.72 -0.88
C ALA A 122 21.61 -26.02 -2.25
N ARG A 123 22.83 -26.56 -2.23
CA ARG A 123 23.72 -26.64 -3.39
C ARG A 123 23.17 -27.51 -4.53
N GLU A 124 22.41 -28.53 -4.18
CA GLU A 124 21.73 -29.44 -5.08
C GLU A 124 20.71 -28.74 -6.00
N HIS A 125 20.18 -27.58 -5.59
CA HIS A 125 19.19 -26.84 -6.37
C HIS A 125 19.81 -25.82 -7.32
N TRP A 126 21.08 -25.46 -7.15
CA TRP A 126 21.71 -24.43 -7.98
C TRP A 126 21.68 -24.75 -9.48
N PRO A 127 21.94 -26.00 -9.94
CA PRO A 127 21.87 -26.31 -11.37
C PRO A 127 20.45 -26.23 -11.97
N VAL A 128 19.42 -26.38 -11.14
CA VAL A 128 18.01 -26.31 -11.58
C VAL A 128 17.56 -24.87 -11.70
N LEU A 129 17.90 -24.04 -10.72
CA LEU A 129 17.47 -22.64 -10.65
C LEU A 129 18.36 -21.70 -11.49
N TYR A 130 19.65 -22.02 -11.63
CA TYR A 130 20.65 -21.13 -12.22
C TYR A 130 21.57 -21.82 -13.25
N PRO A 131 21.03 -22.55 -14.25
CA PRO A 131 21.84 -23.32 -15.18
C PRO A 131 22.84 -22.48 -15.99
N ARG A 132 22.57 -21.19 -16.25
CA ARG A 132 23.48 -20.28 -16.96
C ARG A 132 24.47 -19.64 -16.01
N THR A 133 23.98 -18.99 -14.95
CA THR A 133 24.78 -18.19 -14.02
C THR A 133 25.81 -19.05 -13.27
N LEU A 134 25.49 -20.31 -12.99
CA LEU A 134 26.40 -21.26 -12.35
C LEU A 134 27.68 -21.53 -13.16
N GLN A 135 27.69 -21.23 -14.46
CA GLN A 135 28.86 -21.42 -15.33
C GLN A 135 29.94 -20.35 -15.11
N SER A 136 29.59 -19.19 -14.53
CA SER A 136 30.50 -18.04 -14.43
C SER A 136 30.53 -17.38 -13.05
N ALA A 137 29.44 -17.45 -12.28
CA ALA A 137 29.34 -16.83 -10.97
C ALA A 137 29.73 -17.79 -9.84
N GLU A 138 30.21 -17.23 -8.74
CA GLU A 138 30.45 -17.97 -7.50
C GLU A 138 29.19 -17.94 -6.62
N PHE A 139 28.78 -19.12 -6.14
CA PHE A 139 27.59 -19.27 -5.30
C PHE A 139 28.00 -19.39 -3.84
N ARG A 140 27.37 -18.57 -2.99
CA ARG A 140 27.59 -18.55 -1.53
C ARG A 140 26.25 -18.71 -0.82
N THR A 141 26.19 -19.61 0.17
CA THR A 141 24.98 -19.74 1.01
C THR A 141 24.77 -18.49 1.86
N CYS A 142 23.54 -18.02 1.93
CA CYS A 142 23.05 -17.01 2.86
C CYS A 142 21.70 -17.46 3.46
N PHE A 143 21.12 -16.66 4.35
CA PHE A 143 19.80 -16.91 4.95
C PHE A 143 18.81 -15.83 4.52
N SER A 144 17.52 -16.16 4.63
CA SER A 144 16.44 -15.22 4.31
C SER A 144 16.29 -14.10 5.36
N GLY A 145 16.92 -14.26 6.52
CA GLY A 145 17.02 -13.28 7.59
C GLY A 145 18.05 -13.72 8.63
N TYR A 146 18.50 -12.77 9.43
CA TYR A 146 19.58 -12.92 10.43
C TYR A 146 19.17 -12.25 11.74
N ILE A 147 19.92 -12.52 12.81
CA ILE A 147 19.85 -11.82 14.09
C ILE A 147 20.60 -10.49 13.95
N ASP A 148 19.98 -9.41 14.41
CA ASP A 148 20.65 -8.11 14.45
C ASP A 148 21.48 -7.97 15.74
N ASP A 149 22.80 -7.96 15.59
CA ASP A 149 23.76 -7.88 16.70
C ASP A 149 23.47 -6.67 17.60
N ARG A 150 23.17 -5.51 16.99
CA ARG A 150 22.93 -4.24 17.69
C ARG A 150 21.64 -4.25 18.50
N SER A 151 20.53 -4.70 17.91
CA SER A 151 19.23 -4.74 18.58
C SER A 151 19.01 -5.97 19.46
N LEU A 152 19.90 -6.97 19.44
CA LEU A 152 19.73 -8.21 20.20
C LEU A 152 19.39 -7.99 21.69
N PRO A 153 20.04 -7.07 22.44
CA PRO A 153 19.67 -6.80 23.83
C PRO A 153 18.22 -6.32 23.99
N ASP A 154 17.78 -5.39 23.13
CA ASP A 154 16.43 -4.83 23.16
C ASP A 154 15.38 -5.89 22.77
N LEU A 155 15.69 -6.71 21.76
CA LEU A 155 14.83 -7.82 21.33
C LEU A 155 14.64 -8.86 22.44
N ARG A 156 15.72 -9.20 23.17
CA ARG A 156 15.65 -10.11 24.33
C ARG A 156 14.88 -9.51 25.50
N ALA A 157 14.87 -8.18 25.66
CA ALA A 157 14.12 -7.52 26.73
C ALA A 157 12.60 -7.71 26.61
N HIS A 158 12.09 -8.09 25.44
CA HIS A 158 10.68 -8.46 25.26
C HIS A 158 10.32 -9.86 25.80
N ALA A 159 11.31 -10.72 26.09
CA ALA A 159 11.06 -12.06 26.58
C ALA A 159 10.61 -12.04 28.04
N LYS A 160 9.37 -12.48 28.30
CA LYS A 160 8.86 -12.61 29.66
C LYS A 160 9.44 -13.85 30.34
N PRO A 161 9.57 -13.84 31.69
CA PRO A 161 9.79 -15.05 32.46
C PRO A 161 8.76 -16.13 32.09
N TRP A 162 9.19 -17.39 31.96
CA TRP A 162 8.35 -18.50 31.49
C TRP A 162 6.98 -18.61 32.19
N ALA A 163 6.93 -18.39 33.50
CA ALA A 163 5.71 -18.48 34.30
C ALA A 163 4.72 -17.32 34.06
N GLU A 164 5.20 -16.20 33.48
CA GLU A 164 4.40 -15.00 33.17
C GLU A 164 3.91 -14.99 31.72
N ARG A 165 4.34 -15.95 30.90
CA ARG A 165 3.94 -16.07 29.50
C ARG A 165 2.49 -16.54 29.41
N SER A 166 1.62 -15.70 28.83
CA SER A 166 0.19 -15.99 28.78
C SER A 166 -0.21 -16.93 27.64
N ARG A 167 0.64 -17.08 26.62
CA ARG A 167 0.38 -17.92 25.44
C ARG A 167 1.10 -19.24 25.56
N LYS A 168 0.36 -20.33 25.53
CA LYS A 168 0.96 -21.66 25.53
C LYS A 168 1.66 -21.93 24.21
N LEU A 169 1.02 -21.59 23.09
CA LEU A 169 1.55 -21.79 21.75
C LEU A 169 1.16 -20.58 20.87
N GLY A 170 2.09 -20.03 20.09
CA GLY A 170 1.81 -18.87 19.23
C GLY A 170 2.35 -19.03 17.82
N GLN A 171 1.64 -18.45 16.84
CA GLN A 171 2.16 -18.24 15.48
C GLN A 171 1.33 -17.23 14.68
N ARG A 172 2.01 -16.51 13.76
CA ARG A 172 1.39 -15.75 12.65
C ARG A 172 2.01 -16.15 11.33
N VAL A 173 1.21 -16.72 10.46
CA VAL A 173 1.59 -17.11 9.10
C VAL A 173 0.49 -16.74 8.14
N THR A 174 0.77 -16.81 6.84
CA THR A 174 -0.24 -16.62 5.81
C THR A 174 -0.43 -17.95 5.10
N MET A 175 -1.67 -18.33 4.81
CA MET A 175 -1.95 -19.42 3.89
C MET A 175 -1.43 -19.02 2.51
N TYR A 176 -0.37 -19.67 2.05
CA TYR A 176 0.28 -19.27 0.80
C TYR A 176 -0.59 -19.66 -0.41
N PRO A 177 -0.59 -18.87 -1.50
CA PRO A 177 -1.37 -19.23 -2.68
C PRO A 177 -0.88 -20.55 -3.35
N PRO A 178 -1.71 -21.19 -4.19
CA PRO A 178 -1.38 -22.45 -4.86
C PRO A 178 -0.05 -22.48 -5.62
N ARG A 179 0.41 -21.33 -6.15
CA ARG A 179 1.69 -21.20 -6.86
C ARG A 179 2.93 -21.58 -6.05
N GLY A 180 2.83 -21.69 -4.72
CA GLY A 180 3.93 -22.18 -3.89
C GLY A 180 3.96 -23.69 -3.69
N GLY A 181 2.98 -24.41 -4.24
CA GLY A 181 2.82 -25.85 -4.04
C GLY A 181 2.50 -26.23 -2.60
N ARG A 182 2.56 -27.53 -2.29
CA ARG A 182 2.35 -28.04 -0.94
C ARG A 182 3.37 -27.48 0.06
N GLN A 183 4.64 -27.31 -0.32
CA GLN A 183 5.68 -26.76 0.56
C GLN A 183 5.35 -25.32 1.00
N GLY A 184 5.00 -24.43 0.06
CA GLY A 184 4.66 -23.05 0.40
C GLY A 184 3.43 -22.93 1.30
N ARG A 185 2.48 -23.87 1.14
CA ARG A 185 1.23 -23.94 1.90
C ARG A 185 1.36 -24.62 3.26
N LEU A 186 2.38 -25.46 3.45
CA LEU A 186 2.57 -26.29 4.64
C LEU A 186 2.47 -25.50 5.95
N LYS A 187 3.10 -24.32 6.01
CA LYS A 187 3.04 -23.43 7.18
C LYS A 187 1.62 -23.05 7.61
N GLY A 188 0.73 -22.78 6.64
CA GLY A 188 -0.66 -22.41 6.92
C GLY A 188 -1.50 -23.64 7.26
N LEU A 189 -1.28 -24.74 6.53
CA LEU A 189 -1.99 -26.00 6.77
C LEU A 189 -1.73 -26.56 8.17
N ILE A 190 -0.46 -26.60 8.58
CA ILE A 190 -0.10 -27.09 9.92
C ILE A 190 -0.57 -26.12 11.02
N ALA A 191 -0.53 -24.81 10.78
CA ALA A 191 -1.02 -23.81 11.72
C ALA A 191 -2.51 -24.01 12.02
N GLU A 192 -3.35 -24.21 11.00
CA GLU A 192 -4.77 -24.48 11.19
C GLU A 192 -5.02 -25.85 11.87
N ALA A 193 -4.29 -26.88 11.47
CA ALA A 193 -4.41 -28.21 12.09
C ALA A 193 -4.07 -28.18 13.60
N VAL A 194 -2.95 -27.54 13.96
CA VAL A 194 -2.52 -27.39 15.35
C VAL A 194 -3.46 -26.48 16.13
N LYS A 195 -3.94 -25.38 15.55
CA LYS A 195 -4.93 -24.49 16.17
C LYS A 195 -6.22 -25.25 16.53
N ALA A 196 -6.76 -26.03 15.58
CA ALA A 196 -7.95 -26.83 15.79
C ALA A 196 -7.74 -27.91 16.87
N ALA A 197 -6.59 -28.58 16.87
CA ALA A 197 -6.25 -29.60 17.86
C ALA A 197 -6.00 -29.02 19.27
N ALA A 198 -5.41 -27.83 19.36
CA ALA A 198 -5.19 -27.11 20.62
C ALA A 198 -6.52 -26.66 21.24
N ALA A 199 -7.44 -26.11 20.43
CA ALA A 199 -8.76 -25.71 20.87
C ALA A 199 -9.55 -26.87 21.50
N LYS A 200 -9.51 -28.06 20.86
CA LYS A 200 -10.17 -29.28 21.39
C LYS A 200 -9.63 -29.71 22.77
N ARG A 201 -8.42 -29.30 23.14
CA ARG A 201 -7.75 -29.64 24.41
C ARG A 201 -7.78 -28.49 25.43
N GLY A 202 -8.41 -27.37 25.11
CA GLY A 202 -8.37 -26.17 25.97
C GLY A 202 -6.97 -25.58 26.13
N ILE A 203 -6.07 -25.81 25.16
CA ILE A 203 -4.73 -25.22 25.16
C ILE A 203 -4.85 -23.78 24.66
N ALA A 204 -4.28 -22.83 25.42
CA ALA A 204 -4.23 -21.41 25.07
C ALA A 204 -3.27 -21.15 23.88
N ALA A 205 -3.72 -21.50 22.68
CA ALA A 205 -3.00 -21.29 21.43
C ALA A 205 -3.47 -20.01 20.73
N ASP A 206 -2.53 -19.11 20.45
CA ASP A 206 -2.73 -17.87 19.70
C ASP A 206 -2.10 -18.02 18.31
N ILE A 207 -2.81 -18.71 17.42
CA ILE A 207 -2.38 -19.02 16.05
C ILE A 207 -3.36 -18.41 15.05
N SER A 208 -2.84 -17.73 14.03
CA SER A 208 -3.66 -17.22 12.93
C SER A 208 -2.99 -17.37 11.56
N THR A 209 -3.82 -17.68 10.57
CA THR A 209 -3.48 -17.62 9.14
C THR A 209 -4.08 -16.39 8.42
N ASP A 210 -4.86 -15.58 9.14
CA ASP A 210 -5.54 -14.40 8.60
C ASP A 210 -4.54 -13.24 8.41
N PRO A 211 -4.42 -12.67 7.19
CA PRO A 211 -3.61 -11.49 6.95
C PRO A 211 -3.93 -10.30 7.88
N SER A 212 -5.17 -10.12 8.36
CA SER A 212 -5.53 -9.02 9.26
C SER A 212 -4.85 -9.12 10.63
N ASP A 213 -4.46 -10.32 11.03
CA ASP A 213 -3.79 -10.59 12.31
C ASP A 213 -2.26 -10.44 12.22
N THR A 214 -1.74 -9.88 11.11
CA THR A 214 -0.31 -9.66 10.95
C THR A 214 0.21 -8.68 11.99
N ILE A 215 1.26 -9.09 12.71
CA ILE A 215 1.92 -8.29 13.72
C ILE A 215 3.18 -7.67 13.12
N TYR A 216 3.40 -6.38 13.34
CA TYR A 216 4.50 -5.61 12.76
C TYR A 216 5.42 -5.03 13.84
N GLY A 217 6.67 -4.74 13.47
CA GLY A 217 7.64 -4.06 14.34
C GLY A 217 7.92 -4.82 15.64
N ASP A 218 8.11 -4.07 16.73
CA ASP A 218 8.44 -4.63 18.05
C ASP A 218 7.29 -5.45 18.67
N ASP A 219 6.05 -5.22 18.24
CA ASP A 219 4.91 -6.01 18.71
C ASP A 219 5.06 -7.48 18.35
N TRP A 220 5.79 -7.80 17.27
CA TRP A 220 6.11 -9.18 16.91
C TRP A 220 6.99 -9.85 17.97
N TYR A 221 8.02 -9.17 18.46
CA TYR A 221 8.89 -9.69 19.50
C TYR A 221 8.22 -9.70 20.87
N ARG A 222 7.33 -8.74 21.16
CA ARG A 222 6.47 -8.80 22.36
C ARG A 222 5.54 -10.02 22.32
N PHE A 223 4.97 -10.32 21.16
CA PHE A 223 4.15 -11.51 20.95
C PHE A 223 4.97 -12.80 21.16
N LEU A 224 6.12 -12.94 20.51
CA LEU A 224 6.99 -14.11 20.66
C LEU A 224 7.51 -14.25 22.10
N GLY A 225 7.87 -13.14 22.75
CA GLY A 225 8.35 -13.09 24.13
C GLY A 225 7.29 -13.49 25.17
N ASP A 226 6.01 -13.45 24.80
CA ASP A 226 4.88 -13.91 25.62
C ASP A 226 4.44 -15.35 25.30
N CYS A 227 5.08 -16.01 24.33
CA CYS A 227 4.81 -17.40 23.95
C CYS A 227 5.72 -18.38 24.69
N GLN A 228 5.15 -19.39 25.34
CA GLN A 228 5.94 -20.53 25.84
C GLN A 228 6.48 -21.37 24.69
N PHE A 229 5.62 -21.64 23.70
CA PHE A 229 5.98 -22.35 22.48
C PHE A 229 5.65 -21.56 21.22
N VAL A 230 6.44 -21.73 20.16
CA VAL A 230 6.18 -21.15 18.83
C VAL A 230 6.16 -22.26 17.79
N LEU A 231 5.10 -22.30 16.99
CA LEU A 231 4.99 -23.22 15.85
C LEU A 231 5.69 -22.61 14.64
N ALA A 232 6.63 -23.32 14.02
CA ALA A 232 7.26 -22.87 12.78
C ALA A 232 7.57 -24.04 11.82
N THR A 233 7.90 -23.69 10.59
CA THR A 233 8.26 -24.63 9.52
C THR A 233 9.44 -24.06 8.74
N GLU A 234 10.14 -24.89 7.98
CA GLU A 234 10.93 -24.37 6.87
C GLU A 234 10.02 -23.62 5.89
N GLY A 235 10.56 -22.57 5.27
CA GLY A 235 9.91 -21.87 4.18
C GLY A 235 10.10 -22.61 2.86
N GLY A 236 9.92 -21.88 1.76
CA GLY A 236 10.21 -22.39 0.43
C GLY A 236 9.00 -22.70 -0.43
N LEU A 237 9.27 -23.23 -1.63
CA LEU A 237 8.29 -23.54 -2.67
C LEU A 237 8.58 -24.95 -3.19
N SER A 238 7.53 -25.66 -3.62
CA SER A 238 7.66 -26.99 -4.25
C SER A 238 7.25 -27.02 -5.72
N ILE A 239 7.03 -25.84 -6.30
CA ILE A 239 6.79 -25.64 -7.73
C ILE A 239 7.94 -24.82 -8.29
N HIS A 240 8.52 -25.28 -9.39
CA HIS A 240 9.51 -24.55 -10.17
C HIS A 240 8.79 -23.84 -11.34
N ASP A 241 8.68 -22.51 -11.28
CA ASP A 241 8.01 -21.69 -12.30
C ASP A 241 8.99 -20.66 -12.88
N PRO A 242 9.93 -21.07 -13.74
CA PRO A 242 11.07 -20.25 -14.15
C PRO A 242 10.66 -18.94 -14.84
N TYR A 243 9.56 -18.94 -15.57
CA TYR A 243 9.08 -17.79 -16.33
C TYR A 243 7.66 -17.36 -15.94
N GLY A 244 7.14 -17.89 -14.83
CA GLY A 244 5.89 -17.40 -14.26
C GLY A 244 4.62 -17.84 -15.02
N GLU A 245 4.73 -18.86 -15.86
CA GLU A 245 3.64 -19.41 -16.67
C GLU A 245 2.65 -20.20 -15.83
N ILE A 246 3.12 -20.87 -14.78
CA ILE A 246 2.24 -21.61 -13.86
C ILE A 246 1.42 -20.63 -13.05
N ALA A 247 2.04 -19.57 -12.52
CA ALA A 247 1.32 -18.48 -11.85
C ALA A 247 0.24 -17.87 -12.76
N GLY A 248 0.56 -17.58 -14.01
CA GLY A 248 -0.41 -17.06 -14.98
C GLY A 248 -1.58 -18.01 -15.25
N ARG A 249 -1.32 -19.31 -15.35
CA ARG A 249 -2.38 -20.34 -15.46
C ARG A 249 -3.28 -20.40 -14.23
N ILE A 250 -2.69 -20.36 -13.04
CA ILE A 250 -3.43 -20.35 -11.77
C ILE A 250 -4.33 -19.11 -11.68
N ASP A 251 -3.79 -17.92 -11.97
CA ASP A 251 -4.55 -16.67 -11.92
C ASP A 251 -5.71 -16.69 -12.92
N ALA A 252 -5.50 -17.20 -14.13
CA ALA A 252 -6.54 -17.37 -15.15
C ALA A 252 -7.60 -18.43 -14.78
N TYR A 253 -7.20 -19.51 -14.10
CA TYR A 253 -8.13 -20.52 -13.61
C TYR A 253 -9.00 -19.98 -12.47
N LEU A 254 -8.38 -19.33 -11.48
CA LEU A 254 -9.06 -18.76 -10.31
C LEU A 254 -10.01 -17.62 -10.67
N SER A 255 -9.76 -16.88 -11.77
CA SER A 255 -10.70 -15.86 -12.23
C SER A 255 -12.05 -16.44 -12.69
N HIS A 256 -12.08 -17.70 -13.13
CA HIS A 256 -13.29 -18.45 -13.49
C HIS A 256 -13.77 -19.37 -12.36
N HIS A 257 -12.87 -19.76 -11.44
CA HIS A 257 -13.13 -20.72 -10.36
C HIS A 257 -12.58 -20.21 -9.00
N PRO A 258 -13.15 -19.13 -8.43
CA PRO A 258 -12.56 -18.46 -7.26
C PRO A 258 -12.51 -19.31 -5.98
N GLY A 259 -13.33 -20.37 -5.90
CA GLY A 259 -13.39 -21.30 -4.77
C GLY A 259 -12.70 -22.64 -5.01
N ALA A 260 -11.94 -22.79 -6.10
CA ALA A 260 -11.32 -24.07 -6.44
C ALA A 260 -10.38 -24.58 -5.34
N ALA A 261 -10.47 -25.88 -5.06
CA ALA A 261 -9.59 -26.53 -4.08
C ALA A 261 -8.17 -26.69 -4.65
N PHE A 262 -7.17 -26.88 -3.78
CA PHE A 262 -5.77 -27.01 -4.24
C PHE A 262 -5.58 -28.17 -5.23
N ASP A 263 -6.13 -29.35 -4.95
CA ASP A 263 -5.96 -30.53 -5.81
C ASP A 263 -6.63 -30.34 -7.19
N GLU A 264 -7.71 -29.55 -7.25
CA GLU A 264 -8.36 -29.16 -8.50
C GLU A 264 -7.46 -28.22 -9.31
N ILE A 265 -6.89 -27.21 -8.65
CA ILE A 265 -5.96 -26.25 -9.27
C ILE A 265 -4.70 -26.97 -9.75
N GLU A 266 -4.13 -27.89 -8.96
CA GLU A 266 -2.98 -28.70 -9.37
C GLU A 266 -3.32 -29.49 -10.64
N SER A 267 -4.44 -30.21 -10.63
CA SER A 267 -4.89 -31.02 -11.78
C SER A 267 -5.08 -30.18 -13.04
N ALA A 268 -5.58 -28.95 -12.91
CA ALA A 268 -5.84 -28.06 -14.05
C ALA A 268 -4.60 -27.30 -14.52
N CYS A 269 -3.71 -26.87 -13.61
CA CYS A 269 -2.69 -25.86 -13.91
C CYS A 269 -1.26 -26.42 -13.95
N PHE A 270 -0.92 -27.38 -13.08
CA PHE A 270 0.46 -27.85 -12.87
C PHE A 270 0.55 -29.33 -12.47
N ALA A 271 -0.27 -30.19 -13.10
CA ALA A 271 -0.39 -31.59 -12.75
C ALA A 271 0.96 -32.32 -12.74
N GLY A 272 1.30 -32.93 -11.60
CA GLY A 272 2.54 -33.71 -11.42
C GLY A 272 3.81 -32.89 -11.32
N LEU A 273 3.74 -31.55 -11.25
CA LEU A 273 4.91 -30.67 -11.11
C LEU A 273 5.23 -30.35 -9.64
N ASP A 274 4.22 -30.36 -8.76
CA ASP A 274 4.43 -30.09 -7.33
C ASP A 274 5.25 -31.20 -6.67
N GLY A 275 6.32 -30.81 -5.96
CA GLY A 275 7.19 -31.76 -5.24
C GLY A 275 8.25 -32.44 -6.09
N GLN A 276 8.33 -32.18 -7.41
CA GLN A 276 9.47 -32.62 -8.24
C GLN A 276 10.79 -32.04 -7.70
N HIS A 277 10.72 -30.80 -7.23
CA HIS A 277 11.77 -30.14 -6.47
C HIS A 277 11.13 -29.48 -5.25
N VAL A 278 11.75 -29.64 -4.08
CA VAL A 278 11.33 -28.93 -2.86
C VAL A 278 12.45 -27.96 -2.50
N PHE A 279 12.26 -26.70 -2.86
CA PHE A 279 13.20 -25.63 -2.56
C PHE A 279 12.92 -25.13 -1.14
N SER A 280 13.30 -25.89 -0.12
CA SER A 280 13.15 -25.45 1.28
C SER A 280 14.06 -24.25 1.57
N GLY A 281 13.81 -23.57 2.68
CA GLY A 281 14.60 -22.43 3.10
C GLY A 281 14.49 -22.18 4.60
N PHE A 282 15.62 -21.84 5.22
CA PHE A 282 15.69 -21.52 6.64
C PHE A 282 14.92 -20.22 6.92
N SER A 283 13.91 -20.31 7.80
CA SER A 283 12.98 -19.23 8.09
C SER A 283 13.52 -18.28 9.18
N PRO A 284 13.44 -16.95 9.03
CA PRO A 284 13.90 -16.01 10.06
C PRO A 284 13.12 -16.16 11.37
N ARG A 285 11.87 -16.64 11.31
CA ARG A 285 11.03 -16.88 12.49
C ARG A 285 11.65 -17.84 13.50
N ILE A 286 12.50 -18.76 13.03
CA ILE A 286 13.22 -19.72 13.86
C ILE A 286 14.27 -18.99 14.71
N LEU A 287 14.97 -18.01 14.11
CA LEU A 287 15.92 -17.15 14.81
C LEU A 287 15.20 -16.23 15.79
N GLU A 288 14.11 -15.59 15.36
CA GLU A 288 13.32 -14.67 16.18
C GLU A 288 12.73 -15.38 17.41
N ALA A 289 12.21 -16.60 17.25
CA ALA A 289 11.73 -17.41 18.37
C ALA A 289 12.84 -17.78 19.36
N ALA A 290 14.03 -18.12 18.85
CA ALA A 290 15.20 -18.40 19.69
C ALA A 290 15.66 -17.15 20.46
N VAL A 291 15.72 -15.98 19.81
CA VAL A 291 16.04 -14.70 20.45
C VAL A 291 15.06 -14.37 21.59
N CYS A 292 13.76 -14.60 21.40
CA CYS A 292 12.75 -14.40 22.44
C CYS A 292 12.69 -15.54 23.49
N GLY A 293 13.54 -16.56 23.38
CA GLY A 293 13.59 -17.70 24.29
C GLY A 293 12.29 -18.51 24.31
N ALA A 294 11.58 -18.62 23.19
CA ALA A 294 10.41 -19.49 23.06
C ALA A 294 10.83 -20.91 22.67
N SER A 295 10.23 -21.92 23.29
CA SER A 295 10.50 -23.32 22.90
C SER A 295 9.86 -23.60 21.55
N GLN A 296 10.59 -24.21 20.62
CA GLN A 296 10.10 -24.32 19.25
C GLN A 296 9.36 -25.64 19.03
N VAL A 297 8.21 -25.58 18.36
CA VAL A 297 7.51 -26.72 17.76
C VAL A 297 7.71 -26.59 16.26
N LEU A 298 8.53 -27.47 15.66
CA LEU A 298 8.88 -27.36 14.25
C LEU A 298 8.35 -28.56 13.47
N VAL A 299 7.87 -28.31 12.25
CA VAL A 299 7.61 -29.39 11.30
C VAL A 299 8.92 -30.10 10.97
N GLU A 300 8.91 -31.42 10.79
CA GLU A 300 10.11 -32.16 10.37
C GLU A 300 10.76 -31.53 9.12
N GLY A 301 12.08 -31.32 9.18
CA GLY A 301 12.85 -30.65 8.14
C GLY A 301 14.35 -30.76 8.38
N ASP A 302 15.15 -30.34 7.40
CA ASP A 302 16.62 -30.44 7.46
C ASP A 302 17.22 -29.35 8.37
N TYR A 303 16.67 -28.15 8.35
CA TYR A 303 17.13 -27.00 9.13
C TYR A 303 18.62 -26.72 8.97
N LEU A 304 19.15 -26.96 7.75
CA LEU A 304 20.56 -26.86 7.40
C LEU A 304 21.48 -27.75 8.24
N GLY A 305 20.94 -28.82 8.82
CA GLY A 305 21.61 -29.70 9.78
C GLY A 305 21.90 -29.06 11.15
N VAL A 306 21.43 -27.82 11.40
CA VAL A 306 21.75 -27.06 12.62
C VAL A 306 20.81 -27.43 13.77
N LEU A 307 19.54 -27.72 13.47
CA LEU A 307 18.53 -28.04 14.47
C LEU A 307 18.13 -29.51 14.41
N GLN A 308 18.24 -30.17 15.56
CA GLN A 308 17.89 -31.58 15.73
C GLN A 308 16.58 -31.76 16.53
N PRO A 309 15.66 -32.63 16.09
CA PRO A 309 14.42 -32.91 16.79
C PRO A 309 14.68 -33.51 18.18
N GLY A 310 13.87 -33.14 19.16
CA GLY A 310 13.99 -33.56 20.57
C GLY A 310 15.08 -32.82 21.35
N VAL A 311 16.15 -32.40 20.69
CA VAL A 311 17.26 -31.63 21.30
C VAL A 311 16.97 -30.13 21.26
N HIS A 312 16.63 -29.61 20.08
CA HIS A 312 16.46 -28.17 19.86
C HIS A 312 14.98 -27.78 19.79
N TYR A 313 14.14 -28.66 19.23
CA TYR A 313 12.72 -28.39 19.04
C TYR A 313 11.87 -29.64 19.27
N LEU A 314 10.57 -29.43 19.49
CA LEU A 314 9.57 -30.49 19.53
C LEU A 314 9.05 -30.74 18.11
N SER A 315 9.21 -31.96 17.61
CA SER A 315 8.95 -32.28 16.20
C SER A 315 7.47 -32.58 15.93
N VAL A 316 6.88 -31.92 14.94
CA VAL A 316 5.57 -32.27 14.38
C VAL A 316 5.75 -32.80 12.95
N LYS A 317 5.08 -33.89 12.62
CA LYS A 317 5.12 -34.47 11.27
C LYS A 317 4.43 -33.54 10.27
N ALA A 318 4.89 -33.53 9.02
CA ALA A 318 4.31 -32.68 7.98
C ALA A 318 2.83 -32.99 7.70
N ASP A 319 2.41 -34.24 7.89
CA ASP A 319 1.02 -34.69 7.78
C ASP A 319 0.18 -34.42 9.05
N GLY A 320 0.79 -33.90 10.12
CA GLY A 320 0.14 -33.64 11.40
C GLY A 320 -0.24 -34.88 12.20
N SER A 321 0.18 -36.09 11.80
CA SER A 321 -0.26 -37.34 12.43
C SER A 321 0.11 -37.49 13.90
N ASN A 322 1.11 -36.74 14.39
CA ASN A 322 1.54 -36.75 15.79
C ASN A 322 1.19 -35.45 16.56
N ILE A 323 0.33 -34.57 16.03
CA ILE A 323 -0.06 -33.31 16.70
C ILE A 323 -0.53 -33.56 18.14
N ASP A 324 -1.26 -34.64 18.36
CA ASP A 324 -1.80 -35.00 19.67
C ASP A 324 -0.68 -35.27 20.70
N GLU A 325 0.36 -35.99 20.29
CA GLU A 325 1.54 -36.28 21.12
C GLU A 325 2.33 -34.99 21.42
N VAL A 326 2.50 -34.15 20.39
CA VAL A 326 3.17 -32.83 20.50
C VAL A 326 2.44 -31.95 21.52
N LEU A 327 1.11 -31.86 21.43
CA LEU A 327 0.31 -31.05 22.35
C LEU A 327 0.37 -31.56 23.79
N SER A 328 0.42 -32.89 24.00
CA SER A 328 0.64 -33.48 25.32
C SER A 328 2.02 -33.14 25.90
N ALA A 329 3.06 -33.06 25.07
CA ALA A 329 4.42 -32.74 25.50
C ALA A 329 4.63 -31.26 25.87
N LEU A 330 3.69 -30.37 25.57
CA LEU A 330 3.80 -28.94 25.93
C LEU A 330 3.78 -28.69 27.45
N GLY A 331 3.33 -29.66 28.24
CA GLY A 331 3.32 -29.59 29.71
C GLY A 331 4.70 -29.73 30.38
N ASP A 332 5.69 -30.26 29.67
CA ASP A 332 7.02 -30.52 30.22
C ASP A 332 7.92 -29.27 30.12
N GLU A 333 7.87 -28.44 31.16
CA GLU A 333 8.69 -27.23 31.28
C GLU A 333 10.19 -27.53 31.31
N THR A 334 10.63 -28.59 31.99
CA THR A 334 12.05 -28.94 32.09
C THR A 334 12.61 -29.26 30.72
N ALA A 335 11.92 -30.09 29.94
CA ALA A 335 12.31 -30.39 28.56
C ALA A 335 12.22 -29.16 27.66
N ALA A 336 11.22 -28.29 27.85
CA ALA A 336 11.09 -27.05 27.07
C ALA A 336 12.26 -26.09 27.29
N ARG A 337 12.69 -25.91 28.55
CA ARG A 337 13.84 -25.07 28.90
C ARG A 337 15.16 -25.65 28.40
N ALA A 338 15.33 -26.97 28.44
CA ALA A 338 16.49 -27.64 27.84
C ALA A 338 16.58 -27.36 26.33
N ARG A 339 15.46 -27.46 25.61
CA ARG A 339 15.37 -27.12 24.18
C ARG A 339 15.68 -25.65 23.89
N ILE A 340 15.19 -24.73 24.73
CA ILE A 340 15.47 -23.29 24.61
C ILE A 340 16.98 -23.04 24.74
N ALA A 341 17.62 -23.60 25.77
CA ALA A 341 19.06 -23.44 25.98
C ALA A 341 19.89 -24.01 24.82
N ALA A 342 19.51 -25.19 24.30
CA ALA A 342 20.16 -25.78 23.14
C ALA A 342 19.99 -24.93 21.87
N CYS A 343 18.78 -24.39 21.62
CA CYS A 343 18.53 -23.46 20.51
C CYS A 343 19.32 -22.16 20.63
N ASP A 344 19.40 -21.59 21.84
CA ASP A 344 20.13 -20.34 22.10
C ASP A 344 21.62 -20.52 21.74
N GLU A 345 22.22 -21.64 22.14
CA GLU A 345 23.61 -21.95 21.80
C GLU A 345 23.80 -22.21 20.30
N ALA A 346 22.91 -23.00 19.67
CA ALA A 346 23.03 -23.37 18.27
C ALA A 346 22.83 -22.19 17.30
N LEU A 347 21.96 -21.23 17.67
CA LEU A 347 21.52 -20.13 16.80
C LEU A 347 21.99 -18.76 17.28
N VAL A 348 21.68 -18.39 18.52
CA VAL A 348 21.87 -17.01 19.03
C VAL A 348 23.34 -16.73 19.32
N HIS A 349 24.07 -17.65 19.95
CA HIS A 349 25.51 -17.51 20.18
C HIS A 349 26.37 -17.85 18.96
N ASN A 350 25.77 -18.36 17.89
CA ASN A 350 26.48 -18.68 16.66
C ASN A 350 26.55 -17.45 15.74
N PRO A 351 27.73 -16.84 15.55
CA PRO A 351 27.89 -15.60 14.78
C PRO A 351 27.49 -15.75 13.30
N THR A 352 27.41 -16.97 12.78
CA THR A 352 26.97 -17.24 11.39
C THR A 352 25.56 -16.72 11.12
N PHE A 353 24.70 -16.68 12.14
CA PHE A 353 23.32 -16.21 12.02
C PHE A 353 23.16 -14.72 12.28
N HIS A 354 24.23 -13.94 12.36
CA HIS A 354 24.19 -12.50 12.62
C HIS A 354 24.37 -11.67 11.35
N TYR A 355 23.73 -10.50 11.31
CA TYR A 355 23.84 -9.58 10.17
C TYR A 355 25.28 -9.07 9.99
N SER A 356 26.05 -8.93 11.07
CA SER A 356 27.48 -8.60 10.98
C SER A 356 28.27 -9.60 10.14
N ALA A 357 27.98 -10.90 10.27
CA ALA A 357 28.63 -11.95 9.50
C ALA A 357 28.19 -11.94 8.03
N LEU A 358 26.90 -11.69 7.73
CA LEU A 358 26.41 -11.51 6.36
C LEU A 358 27.15 -10.35 5.69
N ALA A 359 27.18 -9.18 6.35
CA ALA A 359 27.82 -7.98 5.82
C ALA A 359 29.31 -8.23 5.57
N GLY A 360 30.04 -8.75 6.57
CA GLY A 360 31.45 -9.09 6.42
C GLY A 360 31.73 -10.04 5.26
N LYS A 361 30.89 -11.08 5.08
CA LYS A 361 31.02 -12.04 3.98
C LYS A 361 30.79 -11.40 2.60
N ALA A 362 29.81 -10.50 2.49
CA ALA A 362 29.52 -9.78 1.26
C ALA A 362 30.64 -8.79 0.88
N LEU A 363 31.14 -8.02 1.86
CA LEU A 363 32.20 -7.05 1.64
C LEU A 363 33.55 -7.72 1.36
N ALA A 364 33.84 -8.86 1.99
CA ALA A 364 34.98 -9.70 1.64
C ALA A 364 34.90 -10.18 0.17
N ALA A 365 33.72 -10.65 -0.29
CA ALA A 365 33.53 -11.04 -1.68
C ALA A 365 33.80 -9.90 -2.67
N ILE A 366 33.36 -8.68 -2.32
CA ILE A 366 33.67 -7.49 -3.12
C ILE A 366 35.18 -7.26 -3.16
N ALA A 367 35.87 -7.29 -2.02
CA ALA A 367 37.31 -7.07 -1.93
C ALA A 367 38.13 -8.12 -2.71
N GLU A 368 37.67 -9.37 -2.80
CA GLU A 368 38.33 -10.44 -3.56
C GLU A 368 38.39 -10.16 -5.07
N LYS A 369 37.38 -9.45 -5.62
CA LYS A 369 37.25 -9.18 -7.06
C LYS A 369 37.49 -7.73 -7.42
N ALA A 370 37.39 -6.82 -6.47
CA ALA A 370 37.75 -5.42 -6.64
C ALA A 370 39.28 -5.35 -6.79
N GLY A 371 39.75 -5.27 -8.04
CA GLY A 371 41.12 -4.84 -8.30
C GLY A 371 41.32 -3.50 -7.62
N MET A 372 42.30 -3.37 -6.71
CA MET A 372 42.60 -2.12 -6.02
C MET A 372 42.73 -1.01 -7.06
N ARG A 373 41.74 -0.12 -7.15
CA ARG A 373 41.80 1.03 -8.05
C ARG A 373 43.06 1.82 -7.71
N SER A 374 43.90 2.06 -8.72
CA SER A 374 45.11 2.87 -8.61
C SER A 374 44.82 4.37 -8.52
N ALA A 375 43.60 4.80 -8.85
CA ALA A 375 43.17 6.19 -8.80
C ALA A 375 42.36 6.47 -7.52
N PRO A 376 42.56 7.63 -6.86
CA PRO A 376 41.74 8.03 -5.73
C PRO A 376 40.27 8.15 -6.18
N PRO A 377 39.32 7.62 -5.39
CA PRO A 377 37.91 7.64 -5.76
C PRO A 377 37.43 9.09 -5.87
N ARG A 378 36.76 9.44 -6.99
CA ARG A 378 35.97 10.68 -7.03
C ARG A 378 34.91 10.63 -5.92
N PRO A 379 34.74 11.68 -5.11
CA PRO A 379 33.68 11.72 -4.13
C PRO A 379 32.33 11.56 -4.84
N PHE A 380 31.48 10.68 -4.34
CA PHE A 380 30.09 10.58 -4.76
C PHE A 380 29.26 11.43 -3.81
N ASP A 381 28.64 12.47 -4.33
CA ASP A 381 27.77 13.36 -3.57
C ASP A 381 26.34 12.82 -3.58
N VAL A 382 25.93 12.22 -2.46
CA VAL A 382 24.58 11.68 -2.27
C VAL A 382 23.53 12.78 -2.42
N ALA A 383 23.80 13.99 -1.94
CA ALA A 383 22.88 15.10 -2.06
C ALA A 383 22.71 15.54 -3.53
N ALA A 384 23.79 15.53 -4.31
CA ALA A 384 23.73 15.76 -5.75
C ALA A 384 22.95 14.66 -6.50
N ALA A 385 23.12 13.38 -6.14
CA ALA A 385 22.35 12.29 -6.75
C ALA A 385 20.84 12.36 -6.41
N GLN A 386 20.52 12.84 -5.21
CA GLN A 386 19.15 13.13 -4.78
C GLN A 386 18.61 14.42 -5.43
N ALA A 387 19.47 15.29 -5.98
CA ALA A 387 19.04 16.46 -6.73
C ALA A 387 18.23 16.03 -7.96
N GLY A 388 17.09 16.70 -8.15
CA GLY A 388 16.15 16.38 -9.22
C GLY A 388 15.40 15.04 -9.06
N TYR A 389 15.54 14.31 -7.93
CA TYR A 389 14.77 13.09 -7.68
C TYR A 389 13.26 13.36 -7.73
N ILE A 390 12.81 14.43 -7.08
CA ILE A 390 11.43 14.89 -7.11
C ILE A 390 10.94 15.16 -8.54
N ASP A 391 11.74 15.83 -9.37
CA ASP A 391 11.37 16.12 -10.76
C ASP A 391 11.29 14.88 -11.63
N ARG A 392 12.21 13.91 -11.45
CA ARG A 392 12.19 12.61 -12.15
C ARG A 392 10.96 11.80 -11.78
N LEU A 393 10.65 11.68 -10.48
CA LEU A 393 9.42 11.05 -10.02
C LEU A 393 8.18 11.75 -10.59
N ALA A 394 8.15 13.08 -10.57
CA ALA A 394 7.05 13.84 -11.15
C ALA A 394 6.91 13.60 -12.67
N GLN A 395 8.02 13.41 -13.39
CA GLN A 395 7.98 13.02 -14.79
C GLN A 395 7.39 11.62 -14.99
N GLN A 396 7.79 10.66 -14.17
CA GLN A 396 7.26 9.29 -14.21
C GLN A 396 5.76 9.24 -13.90
N GLU A 397 5.33 9.79 -12.77
CA GLU A 397 3.90 9.83 -12.40
C GLU A 397 3.06 10.57 -13.46
N ARG A 398 3.61 11.63 -14.07
CA ARG A 398 2.91 12.34 -15.15
C ARG A 398 2.74 11.47 -16.40
N ALA A 399 3.75 10.66 -16.73
CA ALA A 399 3.70 9.71 -17.83
C ALA A 399 2.67 8.58 -17.57
N GLU A 400 2.45 8.23 -16.30
CA GLU A 400 1.37 7.33 -15.86
C GLU A 400 -0.01 7.99 -15.87
N GLY A 401 -0.10 9.28 -16.23
CA GLY A 401 -1.37 10.00 -16.40
C GLY A 401 -1.74 10.93 -15.24
N PHE A 402 -1.00 10.90 -14.12
CA PHE A 402 -1.30 11.75 -12.97
C PHE A 402 -1.08 13.24 -13.27
N ARG A 403 -1.93 14.10 -12.71
CA ARG A 403 -1.90 15.56 -12.86
C ARG A 403 -2.04 16.23 -11.49
N TRP A 404 -1.80 17.53 -11.43
CA TRP A 404 -2.04 18.29 -10.20
C TRP A 404 -3.51 18.19 -9.74
N PRO A 405 -3.81 18.09 -8.43
CA PRO A 405 -2.91 18.02 -7.26
C PRO A 405 -2.42 16.61 -6.90
N GLU A 406 -2.98 15.57 -7.51
CA GLU A 406 -2.65 14.18 -7.23
C GLU A 406 -1.18 13.85 -7.50
N LEU A 407 -0.62 14.39 -8.58
CA LEU A 407 0.81 14.32 -8.92
C LEU A 407 1.69 14.77 -7.74
N GLY A 408 1.36 15.92 -7.14
CA GLY A 408 2.09 16.45 -5.99
C GLY A 408 2.02 15.50 -4.80
N ARG A 409 0.81 14.99 -4.46
CA ARG A 409 0.62 14.06 -3.34
C ARG A 409 1.36 12.74 -3.53
N ARG A 410 1.31 12.17 -4.74
CA ARG A 410 1.95 10.89 -5.05
C ARG A 410 3.47 11.00 -4.98
N VAL A 411 4.04 12.04 -5.60
CA VAL A 411 5.49 12.28 -5.56
C VAL A 411 5.94 12.57 -4.13
N ALA A 412 5.26 13.46 -3.40
CA ALA A 412 5.60 13.80 -2.02
C ALA A 412 5.51 12.58 -1.09
N GLY A 413 4.46 11.76 -1.24
CA GLY A 413 4.29 10.51 -0.51
C GLY A 413 5.44 9.53 -0.77
N LYS A 414 5.82 9.34 -2.04
CA LYS A 414 6.96 8.48 -2.41
C LYS A 414 8.28 8.99 -1.82
N VAL A 415 8.54 10.30 -1.87
CA VAL A 415 9.78 10.88 -1.33
C VAL A 415 9.84 10.72 0.19
N ALA A 416 8.76 11.03 0.91
CA ALA A 416 8.70 10.87 2.37
C ALA A 416 8.81 9.40 2.81
N ALA A 417 8.28 8.48 2.02
CA ALA A 417 8.37 7.04 2.24
C ALA A 417 9.80 6.49 2.11
N GLN A 418 10.69 7.19 1.40
CA GLN A 418 12.08 6.78 1.22
C GLN A 418 13.04 7.26 2.33
N ILE A 419 12.53 7.96 3.35
CA ILE A 419 13.35 8.36 4.52
C ILE A 419 13.59 7.13 5.39
N VAL A 420 14.87 6.80 5.57
CA VAL A 420 15.29 5.73 6.49
C VAL A 420 15.10 6.22 7.93
N PRO A 421 14.39 5.48 8.81
CA PRO A 421 14.16 5.86 10.21
C PRO A 421 15.41 5.84 11.14
N ALA A 422 16.61 6.11 10.65
CA ALA A 422 17.84 5.89 11.39
C ALA A 422 18.41 7.18 12.02
N GLY A 423 18.16 7.36 13.32
CA GLY A 423 18.87 8.31 14.20
C GLY A 423 18.13 9.61 14.49
N GLU A 424 18.54 10.30 15.56
CA GLU A 424 17.96 11.59 16.03
C GLU A 424 18.04 12.71 14.97
N ASP A 425 18.89 12.55 13.94
CA ASP A 425 19.13 13.52 12.88
C ASP A 425 18.30 13.28 11.59
N ALA A 426 17.44 12.25 11.55
CA ALA A 426 16.62 11.98 10.37
C ALA A 426 15.54 13.06 10.18
N PRO A 427 15.36 13.62 8.96
CA PRO A 427 14.37 14.66 8.74
C PRO A 427 12.95 14.12 8.92
N ASP A 428 12.08 14.92 9.54
CA ASP A 428 10.67 14.57 9.73
C ASP A 428 10.01 14.27 8.36
N PRO A 429 9.38 13.09 8.20
CA PRO A 429 8.71 12.71 6.96
C PRO A 429 7.63 13.68 6.49
N ASP A 430 6.93 14.35 7.41
CA ASP A 430 5.91 15.33 7.05
C ASP A 430 6.57 16.60 6.48
N ILE A 431 7.71 17.02 7.04
CA ILE A 431 8.48 18.15 6.49
C ILE A 431 8.99 17.83 5.08
N VAL A 432 9.51 16.61 4.88
CA VAL A 432 9.99 16.17 3.56
C VAL A 432 8.83 16.06 2.56
N PHE A 433 7.67 15.57 2.99
CA PHE A 433 6.46 15.55 2.16
C PHE A 433 6.11 16.97 1.69
N GLN A 434 6.01 17.93 2.60
CA GLN A 434 5.66 19.31 2.25
C GLN A 434 6.67 19.93 1.28
N ARG A 435 7.98 19.71 1.50
CA ARG A 435 9.05 20.18 0.59
C ARG A 435 8.90 19.61 -0.81
N ALA A 436 8.72 18.29 -0.92
CA ALA A 436 8.53 17.64 -2.20
C ALA A 436 7.24 18.13 -2.90
N PHE A 437 6.14 18.29 -2.17
CA PHE A 437 4.87 18.76 -2.70
C PHE A 437 5.00 20.16 -3.32
N VAL A 438 5.62 21.10 -2.60
CA VAL A 438 5.83 22.47 -3.10
C VAL A 438 6.80 22.49 -4.27
N GLN A 439 7.85 21.67 -4.27
CA GLN A 439 8.78 21.60 -5.40
C GLN A 439 8.08 21.08 -6.68
N VAL A 440 7.23 20.06 -6.58
CA VAL A 440 6.43 19.60 -7.73
C VAL A 440 5.50 20.71 -8.21
N PHE A 441 4.85 21.40 -7.28
CA PHE A 441 3.97 22.51 -7.62
C PHE A 441 4.68 23.63 -8.38
N GLN A 442 5.88 24.02 -7.95
CA GLN A 442 6.73 24.96 -8.68
C GLN A 442 7.09 24.49 -10.09
N SER A 443 7.44 23.21 -10.22
CA SER A 443 7.77 22.58 -11.50
C SER A 443 6.58 22.68 -12.46
N GLU A 444 5.35 22.43 -11.97
CA GLU A 444 4.12 22.59 -12.75
C GLU A 444 3.84 24.05 -13.13
N LEU A 445 4.00 25.00 -12.20
CA LEU A 445 3.87 26.43 -12.50
C LEU A 445 4.89 26.90 -13.53
N GLY A 446 6.13 26.43 -13.45
CA GLY A 446 7.17 26.73 -14.42
C GLY A 446 6.83 26.23 -15.82
N ARG A 447 6.24 25.02 -15.93
CA ARG A 447 5.74 24.48 -17.21
C ARG A 447 4.60 25.32 -17.78
N LEU A 448 3.71 25.83 -16.92
CA LEU A 448 2.64 26.73 -17.34
C LEU A 448 3.18 28.08 -17.83
N ALA A 449 4.14 28.67 -17.12
CA ALA A 449 4.82 29.90 -17.54
C ALA A 449 5.45 29.76 -18.93
N ALA A 450 6.11 28.61 -19.18
CA ALA A 450 6.81 28.35 -20.44
C ALA A 450 5.86 28.19 -21.64
N ARG A 451 4.61 27.81 -21.42
CA ARG A 451 3.57 27.68 -22.45
C ARG A 451 2.75 28.96 -22.63
N ALA A 452 2.86 29.91 -21.71
CA ALA A 452 2.13 31.16 -21.74
C ALA A 452 2.80 32.19 -22.67
N THR A 453 2.00 32.96 -23.41
CA THR A 453 2.50 34.05 -24.25
C THR A 453 3.21 35.11 -23.37
N PRO A 454 4.38 35.64 -23.75
CA PRO A 454 5.07 36.68 -22.98
C PRO A 454 4.16 37.89 -22.70
N GLY A 455 4.09 38.34 -21.44
CA GLY A 455 3.22 39.44 -21.02
C GLY A 455 1.74 39.06 -20.83
N SER A 456 1.34 37.83 -21.18
CA SER A 456 0.01 37.32 -20.84
C SER A 456 -0.15 37.23 -19.33
N PRO A 457 -1.38 37.30 -18.82
CA PRO A 457 -1.54 37.20 -17.39
C PRO A 457 -1.26 35.79 -16.84
N SER A 458 -1.31 34.74 -17.67
CA SER A 458 -0.82 33.40 -17.31
C SER A 458 0.69 33.41 -17.07
N ALA A 459 1.44 34.16 -17.88
CA ALA A 459 2.88 34.38 -17.66
C ALA A 459 3.15 35.22 -16.41
N ARG A 460 2.32 36.23 -16.11
CA ARG A 460 2.40 37.03 -14.88
C ARG A 460 2.05 36.22 -13.63
N PHE A 461 0.94 35.48 -13.64
CA PHE A 461 0.55 34.56 -12.57
C PHE A 461 1.65 33.55 -12.27
N ALA A 462 2.13 32.86 -13.30
CA ALA A 462 3.16 31.85 -13.12
C ALA A 462 4.50 32.46 -12.66
N ALA A 463 4.87 33.67 -13.10
CA ALA A 463 6.05 34.37 -12.61
C ALA A 463 5.95 34.76 -11.13
N THR A 464 4.81 35.32 -10.70
CA THR A 464 4.65 35.76 -9.31
C THR A 464 4.52 34.57 -8.35
N PHE A 465 3.81 33.51 -8.75
CA PHE A 465 3.71 32.29 -7.95
C PHE A 465 5.05 31.53 -7.88
N LYS A 466 5.83 31.54 -8.97
CA LYS A 466 7.21 31.03 -8.96
C LYS A 466 8.09 31.82 -7.99
N ALA A 467 7.95 33.15 -7.93
CA ALA A 467 8.66 33.97 -6.95
C ALA A 467 8.25 33.65 -5.51
N ALA A 468 6.95 33.49 -5.24
CA ALA A 468 6.43 33.13 -3.93
C ALA A 468 6.93 31.75 -3.48
N ALA A 469 6.93 30.79 -4.39
CA ALA A 469 7.41 29.46 -4.10
C ALA A 469 8.95 29.41 -3.94
N ASN A 470 9.72 30.19 -4.72
CA ASN A 470 11.17 30.32 -4.52
C ASN A 470 11.49 30.90 -3.13
N ALA A 471 10.70 31.88 -2.67
CA ALA A 471 10.82 32.40 -1.30
C ALA A 471 10.54 31.31 -0.27
N TRP A 472 9.50 30.50 -0.47
CA TRP A 472 9.19 29.35 0.40
C TRP A 472 10.33 28.34 0.46
N GLN A 473 10.95 27.98 -0.67
CA GLN A 473 12.10 27.07 -0.69
C GLN A 473 13.34 27.63 -0.01
N GLY A 474 13.65 28.92 -0.25
CA GLY A 474 14.78 29.58 0.41
C GLY A 474 14.63 29.59 1.93
N LEU A 475 13.42 29.87 2.41
CA LEU A 475 13.10 29.83 3.83
C LEU A 475 13.02 28.40 4.38
N ALA A 476 12.47 27.44 3.64
CA ALA A 476 12.45 26.03 4.02
C ALA A 476 13.87 25.44 4.12
N ALA A 477 14.80 25.85 3.26
CA ALA A 477 16.21 25.47 3.32
C ALA A 477 16.92 26.02 4.58
N THR A 478 16.53 27.20 5.09
CA THR A 478 17.02 27.70 6.39
C THR A 478 16.45 26.96 7.59
N VAL A 479 15.26 26.35 7.49
CA VAL A 479 14.62 25.59 8.59
C VAL A 479 15.23 24.19 8.78
N SER A 480 16.04 23.67 7.85
CA SER A 480 16.74 22.39 8.07
C SER A 480 17.87 22.45 9.10
N ALA A 481 18.17 23.61 9.68
CA ALA A 481 19.26 23.78 10.63
C ALA A 481 18.82 23.68 12.11
N GLU A 482 17.54 23.88 12.44
CA GLU A 482 17.06 23.85 13.82
C GLU A 482 15.62 23.30 13.90
N SER A 483 15.35 22.52 14.95
CA SER A 483 14.09 21.87 15.33
C SER A 483 12.94 22.82 15.69
N ASP A 484 12.92 24.05 15.18
CA ASP A 484 11.99 25.10 15.60
C ASP A 484 10.79 25.27 14.66
N CYS A 485 9.68 24.62 15.03
CA CYS A 485 8.34 24.81 14.46
C CYS A 485 7.89 26.29 14.37
N ALA A 486 8.47 27.19 15.17
CA ALA A 486 8.18 28.62 15.14
C ALA A 486 8.53 29.29 13.80
N ASN A 487 9.57 28.81 13.11
CA ASN A 487 9.97 29.36 11.81
C ASN A 487 9.04 28.92 10.67
N LEU A 488 8.44 27.73 10.75
CA LEU A 488 7.44 27.24 9.77
C LEU A 488 6.14 28.07 9.79
N LYS A 489 5.75 28.60 10.95
CA LYS A 489 4.58 29.48 11.10
C LYS A 489 4.77 30.80 10.34
N THR A 490 5.86 31.51 10.60
CA THR A 490 6.23 32.76 9.91
C THR A 490 6.36 32.57 8.40
N LEU A 491 6.83 31.39 7.99
CA LEU A 491 6.97 30.94 6.60
C LEU A 491 5.63 30.77 5.88
N SER A 492 4.70 30.05 6.51
CA SER A 492 3.35 29.81 6.01
C SER A 492 2.58 31.13 5.89
N GLU A 493 2.71 32.02 6.88
CA GLU A 493 2.13 33.36 6.88
C GLU A 493 2.71 34.27 5.77
N THR A 494 4.02 34.20 5.54
CA THR A 494 4.71 34.93 4.46
C THR A 494 4.27 34.43 3.07
N PHE A 495 4.15 33.12 2.88
CA PHE A 495 3.67 32.52 1.63
C PHE A 495 2.19 32.84 1.37
N ALA A 496 1.34 32.79 2.41
CA ALA A 496 -0.06 33.23 2.32
C ALA A 496 -0.15 34.72 1.93
N GLY A 497 0.67 35.59 2.52
CA GLY A 497 0.74 37.01 2.17
C GLY A 497 1.22 37.27 0.74
N LEU A 498 2.14 36.45 0.20
CA LEU A 498 2.57 36.51 -1.20
C LEU A 498 1.45 36.07 -2.16
N CYS A 499 0.66 35.06 -1.77
CA CYS A 499 -0.48 34.56 -2.56
C CYS A 499 -1.67 35.55 -2.59
N VAL A 500 -1.88 36.29 -1.50
CA VAL A 500 -2.89 37.38 -1.44
C VAL A 500 -2.48 38.57 -2.31
N ASN A 501 -1.19 38.93 -2.35
CA ASN A 501 -0.70 40.00 -3.23
C ASN A 501 -0.72 39.61 -4.73
N THR A 502 -0.73 38.32 -5.07
CA THR A 502 -0.96 37.86 -6.47
C THR A 502 -2.41 37.99 -6.92
N ASP A 503 -3.36 37.91 -6.01
CA ASP A 503 -4.80 38.04 -6.31
C ASP A 503 -5.10 39.41 -6.93
N ASP A 504 -4.48 40.47 -6.43
CA ASP A 504 -4.61 41.82 -6.98
C ASP A 504 -3.97 41.99 -8.38
N ALA A 505 -3.00 41.14 -8.75
CA ALA A 505 -2.28 41.23 -10.02
C ALA A 505 -2.86 40.33 -11.13
N VAL A 506 -3.70 39.36 -10.78
CA VAL A 506 -4.13 38.25 -11.66
C VAL A 506 -5.65 38.28 -11.95
N THR A 507 -6.41 39.08 -11.20
CA THR A 507 -7.88 39.23 -11.31
C THR A 507 -8.40 39.93 -12.58
N GLY A 508 -7.54 40.20 -13.57
CA GLY A 508 -7.96 40.72 -14.87
C GLY A 508 -8.75 39.69 -15.70
N PRO A 509 -9.90 40.03 -16.31
CA PRO A 509 -10.72 39.16 -17.17
C PRO A 509 -9.96 38.36 -18.25
N GLU A 510 -8.94 38.99 -18.85
CA GLU A 510 -8.09 38.40 -19.89
C GLU A 510 -7.11 37.34 -19.35
N ALA A 511 -6.87 37.34 -18.04
CA ALA A 511 -5.92 36.46 -17.35
C ALA A 511 -6.42 35.05 -17.19
N VAL A 512 -7.64 34.98 -16.68
CA VAL A 512 -8.37 33.75 -16.45
C VAL A 512 -8.65 33.08 -17.80
N GLY A 513 -9.05 33.84 -18.83
CA GLY A 513 -9.26 33.32 -20.19
C GLY A 513 -7.99 32.74 -20.84
N SER A 514 -6.81 33.33 -20.60
CA SER A 514 -5.54 32.85 -21.16
C SER A 514 -5.00 31.60 -20.45
N VAL A 515 -5.24 31.48 -19.13
CA VAL A 515 -4.92 30.26 -18.36
C VAL A 515 -5.79 29.11 -18.85
N LEU A 516 -7.08 29.34 -19.08
CA LEU A 516 -8.05 28.33 -19.53
C LEU A 516 -7.81 27.88 -21.00
N ALA A 517 -7.33 28.77 -21.88
CA ALA A 517 -6.97 28.43 -23.26
C ALA A 517 -5.74 27.51 -23.37
N ALA A 518 -4.76 27.64 -22.47
CA ALA A 518 -3.57 26.77 -22.40
C ALA A 518 -3.89 25.33 -21.91
N PHE A 519 -5.08 25.14 -21.32
CA PHE A 519 -5.67 23.85 -20.94
C PHE A 519 -6.79 23.39 -21.89
N GLY A 520 -7.06 24.10 -23.00
CA GLY A 520 -7.93 23.65 -24.09
C GLY A 520 -9.36 24.23 -24.18
N ALA A 521 -9.67 25.39 -23.57
CA ALA A 521 -11.01 26.00 -23.58
C ALA A 521 -11.09 27.37 -24.31
N PRO A 522 -12.25 27.80 -24.85
CA PRO A 522 -12.36 29.01 -25.70
C PRO A 522 -12.40 30.34 -24.91
N PRO A 523 -12.19 31.50 -25.58
CA PRO A 523 -11.76 32.73 -24.91
C PRO A 523 -12.89 33.77 -24.61
N SER A 524 -12.73 34.44 -23.46
CA SER A 524 -13.37 35.69 -22.96
C SER A 524 -14.51 35.56 -21.92
N GLN A 525 -14.52 36.49 -20.95
CA GLN A 525 -15.27 36.42 -19.69
C GLN A 525 -16.80 36.64 -19.85
N ALA A 526 -17.26 37.31 -20.91
CA ALA A 526 -18.69 37.44 -21.21
C ALA A 526 -19.25 36.16 -21.85
N ALA A 527 -18.44 35.47 -22.68
CA ALA A 527 -18.76 34.14 -23.19
C ALA A 527 -18.66 33.07 -22.09
N PHE A 528 -17.73 33.21 -21.13
CA PHE A 528 -17.56 32.28 -20.00
C PHE A 528 -18.82 32.13 -19.14
N VAL A 529 -19.52 33.23 -18.82
CA VAL A 529 -20.75 33.18 -17.99
C VAL A 529 -21.93 32.61 -18.76
N GLU A 530 -22.01 32.92 -20.06
CA GLU A 530 -23.09 32.44 -20.93
C GLU A 530 -22.90 30.96 -21.32
N GLU A 531 -21.65 30.50 -21.46
CA GLU A 531 -21.29 29.13 -21.79
C GLU A 531 -21.23 28.22 -20.54
N ALA A 532 -20.84 28.74 -19.37
CA ALA A 532 -20.87 27.99 -18.09
C ALA A 532 -22.30 27.57 -17.67
N ALA A 533 -23.33 28.29 -18.13
CA ALA A 533 -24.72 27.89 -17.96
C ALA A 533 -25.12 26.66 -18.82
N HIS A 534 -24.29 26.29 -19.80
CA HIS A 534 -24.49 25.17 -20.71
C HIS A 534 -23.44 24.05 -20.53
N TRP A 535 -22.52 24.19 -19.57
CA TRP A 535 -21.51 23.16 -19.30
C TRP A 535 -22.11 21.96 -18.57
N PRO A 536 -21.74 20.72 -18.93
CA PRO A 536 -22.18 19.54 -18.19
C PRO A 536 -21.71 19.62 -16.73
N PRO A 537 -22.56 19.28 -15.74
CA PRO A 537 -22.13 19.13 -14.35
C PRO A 537 -20.90 18.22 -14.27
N GLY A 538 -19.84 18.67 -13.60
CA GLY A 538 -18.63 17.86 -13.37
C GLY A 538 -17.48 18.02 -14.37
N SER A 539 -17.45 19.06 -15.21
CA SER A 539 -16.28 19.32 -16.08
C SER A 539 -15.01 19.65 -15.28
N ASP A 540 -13.84 19.24 -15.79
CA ASP A 540 -12.54 19.44 -15.14
C ASP A 540 -12.20 20.92 -14.90
N ILE A 541 -12.77 21.82 -15.72
CA ILE A 541 -12.63 23.28 -15.61
C ILE A 541 -13.41 23.81 -14.39
N MET A 542 -14.61 23.30 -14.15
CA MET A 542 -15.43 23.68 -12.98
C MET A 542 -14.84 23.13 -11.68
N ARG A 543 -14.23 21.93 -11.73
CA ARG A 543 -13.50 21.33 -10.61
C ARG A 543 -12.20 22.09 -10.28
N PHE A 544 -11.47 22.57 -11.29
CA PHE A 544 -10.24 23.35 -11.13
C PHE A 544 -10.48 24.73 -10.49
N ALA A 545 -11.47 25.49 -10.98
CA ALA A 545 -11.80 26.80 -10.41
C ALA A 545 -12.23 26.69 -8.94
N ARG A 546 -12.99 25.64 -8.61
CA ARG A 546 -13.45 25.36 -7.24
C ARG A 546 -12.34 24.83 -6.34
N ALA A 547 -11.41 24.01 -6.84
CA ALA A 547 -10.24 23.55 -6.10
C ALA A 547 -9.22 24.67 -5.82
N ALA A 548 -9.01 25.60 -6.76
CA ALA A 548 -8.15 26.77 -6.56
C ALA A 548 -8.74 27.77 -5.55
N LEU A 549 -10.07 27.97 -5.55
CA LEU A 549 -10.80 28.77 -4.57
C LEU A 549 -10.90 28.09 -3.19
N ASN A 550 -11.03 26.76 -3.15
CA ASN A 550 -11.08 25.98 -1.90
C ASN A 550 -9.70 25.69 -1.30
N ALA A 551 -8.63 25.72 -2.10
CA ALA A 551 -7.25 25.66 -1.63
C ALA A 551 -6.78 26.98 -0.97
N ASN A 552 -7.72 27.79 -0.48
CA ASN A 552 -7.48 29.11 0.08
C ASN A 552 -6.51 29.04 1.26
N LEU A 553 -5.28 29.50 1.01
CA LEU A 553 -4.12 29.61 1.90
C LEU A 553 -4.35 30.48 3.16
N ALA A 554 -5.55 31.04 3.33
CA ALA A 554 -5.99 31.71 4.55
C ALA A 554 -6.39 30.73 5.68
N GLY A 555 -6.82 29.50 5.34
CA GLY A 555 -7.31 28.55 6.33
C GLY A 555 -6.23 27.79 7.12
N LEU A 556 -5.05 27.58 6.53
CA LEU A 556 -3.94 26.88 7.20
C LEU A 556 -3.25 27.77 8.24
N SER A 557 -3.13 29.07 7.98
CA SER A 557 -2.51 30.06 8.87
C SER A 557 -3.36 30.37 10.11
N LEU A 558 -4.69 30.39 9.99
CA LEU A 558 -5.62 30.53 11.14
C LEU A 558 -5.69 29.29 12.03
N ARG A 559 -5.38 28.10 11.51
CA ARG A 559 -5.43 26.80 12.23
C ARG A 559 -4.13 26.43 12.94
N LEU A 560 -3.10 27.26 12.87
CA LEU A 560 -1.81 27.09 13.56
C LEU A 560 -1.65 28.00 14.80
N ALA A 561 -2.74 28.65 15.24
CA ALA A 561 -2.77 29.34 16.52
C ALA A 561 -3.43 28.45 17.62
N PRO A 562 -2.75 28.24 18.77
CA PRO A 562 -3.39 27.64 19.94
C PRO A 562 -4.42 28.60 20.51
N ALA A 563 -5.54 28.07 21.03
CA ALA A 563 -6.66 28.90 21.50
C ALA A 563 -6.26 29.86 22.64
N SER A 564 -5.18 29.55 23.36
CA SER A 564 -4.66 30.30 24.51
C SER A 564 -3.46 31.20 24.20
N GLY A 565 -2.91 31.17 22.98
CA GLY A 565 -1.74 31.97 22.59
C GLY A 565 -0.37 31.47 23.10
N ASN A 566 -0.32 30.47 23.99
CA ASN A 566 0.92 29.93 24.56
C ASN A 566 1.05 28.41 24.30
N GLY A 567 1.38 28.03 23.07
CA GLY A 567 1.62 26.64 22.65
C GLY A 567 0.37 25.76 22.59
N PHE A 568 0.45 24.66 21.83
CA PHE A 568 -0.63 23.66 21.72
C PHE A 568 -0.56 22.64 22.84
N THR A 569 -1.71 22.26 23.39
CA THR A 569 -1.81 21.10 24.28
C THR A 569 -1.88 19.79 23.48
N SER A 570 -1.48 18.68 24.08
CA SER A 570 -1.49 17.35 23.45
C SER A 570 -2.86 16.95 22.93
N ASP A 571 -3.92 17.33 23.64
CA ASP A 571 -5.31 17.02 23.29
C ASP A 571 -5.79 17.86 22.09
N GLU A 572 -5.39 19.13 21.99
CA GLU A 572 -5.66 19.97 20.82
C GLU A 572 -4.93 19.47 19.56
N VAL A 573 -3.76 18.86 19.71
CA VAL A 573 -3.01 18.26 18.59
C VAL A 573 -3.71 16.99 18.08
N VAL A 574 -4.27 16.19 18.98
CA VAL A 574 -5.02 14.96 18.62
C VAL A 574 -6.36 15.31 17.97
N GLU A 575 -7.10 16.28 18.52
CA GLU A 575 -8.39 16.74 17.98
C GLU A 575 -8.23 17.37 16.58
N ARG A 576 -7.15 18.13 16.35
CA ARG A 576 -6.85 18.72 15.04
C ARG A 576 -6.34 17.70 14.02
N ARG A 577 -5.60 16.66 14.43
CA ARG A 577 -5.21 15.53 13.56
C ARG A 577 -6.43 14.76 13.04
N GLN A 578 -7.45 14.58 13.87
CA GLN A 578 -8.70 13.92 13.46
C GLN A 578 -9.48 14.78 12.45
N LEU A 579 -9.55 16.10 12.67
CA LEU A 579 -10.13 17.08 11.74
C LEU A 579 -9.38 17.15 10.40
N ASP A 580 -8.04 17.15 10.41
CA ASP A 580 -7.21 17.16 9.20
C ASP A 580 -7.39 15.88 8.37
N THR A 581 -7.55 14.73 9.03
CA THR A 581 -7.85 13.46 8.37
C THR A 581 -9.21 13.49 7.68
N ILE A 582 -10.20 14.16 8.27
CA ILE A 582 -11.56 14.33 7.71
C ILE A 582 -11.53 15.34 6.53
N LEU A 583 -10.81 16.46 6.66
CA LEU A 583 -10.69 17.50 5.64
C LEU A 583 -9.90 17.05 4.40
N VAL A 584 -8.83 16.25 4.61
CA VAL A 584 -8.06 15.63 3.51
C VAL A 584 -8.91 14.62 2.74
N ARG A 585 -9.89 13.99 3.40
CA ARG A 585 -10.84 13.07 2.76
C ARG A 585 -12.02 13.81 2.10
N ALA A 586 -12.51 14.91 2.66
CA ALA A 586 -13.70 15.64 2.21
C ALA A 586 -13.46 16.63 1.03
N SER A 587 -12.56 16.31 0.10
CA SER A 587 -11.99 17.21 -0.93
C SER A 587 -12.96 17.93 -1.91
N GLU A 588 -14.27 17.78 -1.73
CA GLU A 588 -15.31 18.37 -2.60
C GLU A 588 -16.25 19.37 -1.87
N SER A 589 -16.15 19.56 -0.55
CA SER A 589 -17.01 20.47 0.24
C SER A 589 -16.43 21.88 0.42
N SER A 590 -17.28 22.91 0.51
CA SER A 590 -16.83 24.31 0.68
C SER A 590 -16.56 24.67 2.15
N LEU A 591 -15.69 25.65 2.41
CA LEU A 591 -15.35 26.12 3.76
C LEU A 591 -16.59 26.58 4.56
N ALA A 592 -17.58 27.17 3.87
CA ALA A 592 -18.83 27.66 4.45
C ALA A 592 -19.83 26.53 4.83
N ASP A 593 -19.64 25.32 4.32
CA ASP A 593 -20.45 24.14 4.69
C ASP A 593 -19.87 23.45 5.94
N ILE A 594 -18.55 23.55 6.11
CA ILE A 594 -17.81 23.02 7.27
C ILE A 594 -17.99 23.93 8.50
N GLU A 595 -17.97 25.25 8.32
CA GLU A 595 -18.28 26.21 9.39
C GLU A 595 -19.73 26.06 9.90
N ARG A 596 -20.69 25.78 9.01
CA ARG A 596 -22.07 25.43 9.39
C ARG A 596 -22.14 24.11 10.18
N PHE A 597 -21.29 23.13 9.87
CA PHE A 597 -21.22 21.85 10.58
C PHE A 597 -20.87 22.02 12.07
N GLN A 598 -20.08 23.03 12.41
CA GLN A 598 -19.68 23.36 13.78
C GLN A 598 -20.81 23.98 14.61
N GLU A 599 -21.86 24.52 13.96
CA GLU A 599 -23.02 25.11 14.63
C GLU A 599 -24.02 24.05 15.17
N TYR A 600 -23.92 22.78 14.75
CA TYR A 600 -24.91 21.73 15.06
C TYR A 600 -24.63 20.89 16.33
N GLY A 601 -23.62 21.24 17.13
CA GLY A 601 -23.42 20.72 18.49
C GLY A 601 -23.36 19.18 18.61
N ALA A 602 -23.92 18.64 19.71
CA ALA A 602 -23.72 17.25 20.17
C ALA A 602 -24.15 16.15 19.19
N ALA A 603 -25.11 16.41 18.30
CA ALA A 603 -25.57 15.44 17.31
C ALA A 603 -24.52 15.16 16.21
N ALA A 604 -23.66 16.14 15.89
CA ALA A 604 -22.55 15.95 14.96
C ALA A 604 -21.45 15.05 15.55
N ARG A 605 -21.28 15.02 16.88
CA ARG A 605 -20.29 14.16 17.57
C ARG A 605 -20.70 12.69 17.57
N GLU A 606 -21.99 12.41 17.80
CA GLU A 606 -22.52 11.04 17.72
C GLU A 606 -22.42 10.45 16.30
N LEU A 607 -22.60 11.29 15.27
CA LEU A 607 -22.45 10.88 13.87
C LEU A 607 -20.98 10.66 13.46
N LEU A 608 -20.05 11.43 14.04
CA LEU A 608 -18.61 11.32 13.81
C LEU A 608 -18.03 10.02 14.37
N ASP A 609 -18.51 9.56 15.53
CA ASP A 609 -18.13 8.25 16.09
C ASP A 609 -18.56 7.10 15.17
N VAL A 610 -19.77 7.16 14.59
CA VAL A 610 -20.27 6.15 13.64
C VAL A 610 -19.52 6.14 12.31
N LEU A 611 -19.09 7.31 11.80
CA LEU A 611 -18.35 7.40 10.53
C LEU A 611 -16.87 6.99 10.66
N SER A 612 -16.32 6.99 11.87
CA SER A 612 -14.93 6.59 12.14
C SER A 612 -14.68 5.09 12.00
N GLU A 613 -15.74 4.26 11.98
CA GLU A 613 -15.69 2.80 11.84
C GLU A 613 -15.74 2.29 10.37
N GLY A 614 -15.34 3.13 9.39
CA GLY A 614 -14.94 2.66 8.06
C GLY A 614 -15.84 3.03 6.86
N GLY A 615 -16.73 4.01 6.98
CA GLY A 615 -17.51 4.54 5.85
C GLY A 615 -16.81 5.66 5.05
N ASP A 616 -17.16 5.83 3.76
CA ASP A 616 -16.60 6.84 2.83
C ASP A 616 -17.11 8.26 3.18
N ALA A 617 -16.55 8.82 4.25
CA ALA A 617 -16.99 10.04 4.94
C ALA A 617 -17.10 11.29 4.04
N ALA A 618 -16.34 11.35 2.95
CA ALA A 618 -16.34 12.46 2.01
C ALA A 618 -17.70 12.63 1.29
N ARG A 619 -18.35 11.51 0.93
CA ARG A 619 -19.63 11.51 0.21
C ARG A 619 -20.82 11.80 1.11
N ALA A 620 -20.76 11.36 2.37
CA ALA A 620 -21.77 11.67 3.37
C ALA A 620 -21.81 13.17 3.69
N ILE A 621 -20.63 13.79 3.86
CA ILE A 621 -20.50 15.24 4.10
C ILE A 621 -21.00 16.05 2.88
N MET A 622 -20.70 15.59 1.67
CA MET A 622 -21.18 16.18 0.42
C MET A 622 -22.71 16.10 0.25
N ALA A 623 -23.32 14.96 0.59
CA ALA A 623 -24.78 14.78 0.57
C ALA A 623 -25.49 15.71 1.58
N PHE A 624 -24.87 15.96 2.74
CA PHE A 624 -25.36 16.91 3.73
C PHE A 624 -25.21 18.37 3.31
N ALA A 625 -24.08 18.74 2.70
CA ALA A 625 -23.80 20.12 2.26
C ALA A 625 -24.65 20.56 1.04
N ALA A 626 -24.98 19.62 0.14
CA ALA A 626 -25.76 19.91 -1.07
C ALA A 626 -27.26 20.16 -0.80
N ALA A 627 -27.80 19.68 0.32
CA ALA A 627 -29.21 19.79 0.62
C ALA A 627 -29.54 21.17 1.23
N ARG A 628 -29.84 22.14 0.36
CA ARG A 628 -30.39 23.44 0.76
C ARG A 628 -31.68 23.23 1.57
N THR A 629 -31.61 23.36 2.89
CA THR A 629 -32.74 23.46 3.84
C THR A 629 -33.76 22.31 3.93
N GLU A 630 -33.80 21.35 3.00
CA GLU A 630 -34.86 20.34 2.95
C GLU A 630 -34.49 18.98 3.59
N LEU A 631 -33.21 18.70 3.89
CA LEU A 631 -32.81 17.44 4.55
C LEU A 631 -33.15 17.38 6.04
N LEU A 632 -33.29 18.54 6.69
CA LEU A 632 -33.91 18.63 8.02
C LEU A 632 -35.34 18.07 7.97
N SER A 633 -36.02 18.14 6.83
CA SER A 633 -37.33 17.50 6.65
C SER A 633 -37.25 16.00 6.30
N LEU A 634 -36.11 15.50 5.79
CA LEU A 634 -35.90 14.07 5.53
C LEU A 634 -35.61 13.32 6.83
N LEU A 635 -34.66 13.82 7.64
CA LEU A 635 -34.36 13.28 8.97
C LEU A 635 -35.55 13.42 9.94
N CYS A 636 -36.36 14.49 9.83
CA CYS A 636 -37.58 14.63 10.63
C CYS A 636 -38.77 13.78 10.14
N ARG A 637 -38.77 13.25 8.91
CA ARG A 637 -39.78 12.27 8.43
C ARG A 637 -39.34 10.81 8.61
N LEU A 638 -38.08 10.61 9.02
CA LEU A 638 -37.50 9.33 9.44
C LEU A 638 -37.77 9.03 10.93
N ALA A 639 -38.71 9.70 11.56
CA ALA A 639 -39.31 9.16 12.76
C ALA A 639 -40.29 8.05 12.33
N PRO A 640 -40.16 6.82 12.84
CA PRO A 640 -41.22 5.83 12.69
C PRO A 640 -42.51 6.43 13.23
N ALA A 641 -43.66 6.12 12.61
CA ALA A 641 -44.94 6.70 13.02
C ALA A 641 -45.10 6.57 14.54
N GLN A 642 -44.98 7.72 15.22
CA GLN A 642 -45.05 7.92 16.67
C GLN A 642 -44.59 6.71 17.53
N GLY A 643 -43.26 6.57 17.72
CA GLY A 643 -42.72 5.96 18.94
C GLY A 643 -42.36 4.45 18.92
N ALA A 644 -42.28 3.79 17.77
CA ALA A 644 -41.81 2.40 17.67
C ALA A 644 -40.46 2.29 16.93
N MET A 645 -39.53 1.40 17.31
CA MET A 645 -38.26 1.23 16.59
C MET A 645 -38.46 0.64 15.18
N PHE A 646 -37.55 0.95 14.24
CA PHE A 646 -37.55 0.35 12.90
C PHE A 646 -37.35 -1.16 12.94
N THR A 647 -38.04 -1.89 12.07
CA THR A 647 -37.81 -3.32 11.90
C THR A 647 -36.49 -3.58 11.16
N PRO A 648 -35.83 -4.74 11.39
CA PRO A 648 -34.56 -5.06 10.72
C PRO A 648 -34.64 -4.98 9.18
N ASP A 649 -35.76 -5.38 8.60
CA ASP A 649 -35.97 -5.35 7.15
C ASP A 649 -36.12 -3.91 6.61
N GLU A 650 -36.74 -3.01 7.39
CA GLU A 650 -36.78 -1.58 7.07
C GLU A 650 -35.40 -0.92 7.19
N ILE A 651 -34.61 -1.34 8.18
CA ILE A 651 -33.23 -0.86 8.34
C ILE A 651 -32.37 -1.30 7.16
N GLU A 652 -32.51 -2.55 6.73
CA GLU A 652 -31.76 -3.12 5.61
C GLU A 652 -32.17 -2.50 4.27
N TYR A 653 -33.48 -2.30 4.03
CA TYR A 653 -34.00 -1.57 2.87
C TYR A 653 -33.43 -0.14 2.79
N ARG A 654 -33.36 0.55 3.93
CA ARG A 654 -32.87 1.93 4.00
C ARG A 654 -31.36 2.04 3.81
N LYS A 655 -30.57 1.09 4.33
CA LYS A 655 -29.12 1.00 4.06
C LYS A 655 -28.82 0.82 2.56
N ARG A 656 -29.65 0.05 1.86
CA ARG A 656 -29.52 -0.14 0.40
C ARG A 656 -29.86 1.12 -0.37
N LEU A 657 -30.91 1.83 0.05
CA LEU A 657 -31.25 3.14 -0.50
C LEU A 657 -30.10 4.14 -0.30
N ASP A 658 -29.53 4.23 0.91
CA ASP A 658 -28.39 5.09 1.20
C ASP A 658 -27.16 4.75 0.35
N THR A 659 -26.88 3.46 0.15
CA THR A 659 -25.78 3.00 -0.70
C THR A 659 -25.97 3.43 -2.16
N LEU A 660 -27.20 3.40 -2.66
CA LEU A 660 -27.56 3.87 -4.00
C LEU A 660 -27.43 5.38 -4.13
N LEU A 661 -27.79 6.14 -3.08
CA LEU A 661 -27.65 7.60 -3.04
C LEU A 661 -26.19 8.05 -2.96
N ILE A 662 -25.39 7.34 -2.19
CA ILE A 662 -23.94 7.53 -2.09
C ILE A 662 -23.26 7.20 -3.44
N ARG A 663 -23.82 6.27 -4.22
CA ARG A 663 -23.35 5.96 -5.59
C ARG A 663 -23.82 6.96 -6.63
N ALA A 664 -25.04 7.50 -6.51
CA ALA A 664 -25.62 8.42 -7.48
C ALA A 664 -25.12 9.88 -7.34
N GLY A 665 -24.63 10.28 -6.17
CA GLY A 665 -24.11 11.64 -5.95
C GLY A 665 -25.21 12.72 -5.95
N ALA A 666 -24.80 14.00 -6.05
CA ALA A 666 -25.69 15.15 -5.93
C ALA A 666 -26.81 15.20 -6.99
N ASP A 667 -26.56 14.68 -8.20
CA ASP A 667 -27.54 14.68 -9.30
C ASP A 667 -28.68 13.68 -9.08
N GLY A 668 -28.44 12.57 -8.36
CA GLY A 668 -29.49 11.62 -7.97
C GLY A 668 -30.44 12.12 -6.88
N LEU A 669 -30.00 13.11 -6.09
CA LEU A 669 -30.74 13.70 -4.98
C LEU A 669 -31.90 14.62 -5.42
N GLU A 670 -31.78 15.30 -6.56
CA GLU A 670 -32.88 16.11 -7.11
C GLU A 670 -34.07 15.25 -7.58
N HIS A 671 -33.80 14.04 -8.08
CA HIS A 671 -34.82 13.13 -8.62
C HIS A 671 -35.46 12.21 -7.56
N LEU A 672 -34.83 12.11 -6.39
CA LEU A 672 -35.25 11.26 -5.26
C LEU A 672 -36.64 11.58 -4.70
N SER A 673 -37.00 12.86 -4.67
CA SER A 673 -38.31 13.32 -4.19
C SER A 673 -39.45 12.79 -5.05
N GLN A 674 -39.18 12.58 -6.35
CA GLN A 674 -40.11 11.97 -7.30
C GLN A 674 -40.13 10.45 -7.15
N VAL A 675 -38.98 9.80 -6.89
CA VAL A 675 -38.87 8.34 -6.73
C VAL A 675 -39.56 7.83 -5.47
N GLN A 676 -39.46 8.56 -4.35
CA GLN A 676 -40.15 8.20 -3.09
C GLN A 676 -41.68 8.23 -3.20
N SER A 677 -42.24 8.92 -4.19
CA SER A 677 -43.69 8.93 -4.44
C SER A 677 -44.24 7.61 -5.01
N TYR A 678 -43.36 6.70 -5.46
CA TYR A 678 -43.74 5.42 -6.07
C TYR A 678 -43.79 4.22 -5.10
N GLY A 679 -43.47 4.42 -3.80
CA GLY A 679 -43.65 3.41 -2.74
C GLY A 679 -42.95 2.07 -3.02
N ASP A 680 -43.63 0.96 -2.72
CA ASP A 680 -43.09 -0.42 -2.80
C ASP A 680 -42.58 -0.81 -4.21
N GLN A 681 -42.98 -0.08 -5.26
CA GLN A 681 -42.50 -0.31 -6.63
C GLN A 681 -41.04 0.14 -6.84
N ALA A 682 -40.51 1.01 -5.98
CA ALA A 682 -39.11 1.42 -6.01
C ALA A 682 -38.17 0.31 -5.52
N ALA A 683 -38.63 -0.59 -4.64
CA ALA A 683 -37.81 -1.65 -4.05
C ALA A 683 -37.37 -2.70 -5.08
N LEU A 684 -38.26 -3.10 -5.99
CA LEU A 684 -37.96 -4.09 -7.04
C LEU A 684 -36.88 -3.59 -8.02
N LEU A 685 -36.86 -2.27 -8.25
CA LEU A 685 -35.97 -1.61 -9.20
C LEU A 685 -34.58 -1.34 -8.58
N ILE A 686 -34.55 -1.12 -7.27
CA ILE A 686 -33.33 -1.07 -6.45
C ILE A 686 -32.59 -2.42 -6.45
N ASP A 687 -33.32 -3.53 -6.34
CA ASP A 687 -32.72 -4.87 -6.41
C ASP A 687 -32.15 -5.14 -7.81
N LEU A 688 -32.83 -4.74 -8.90
CA LEU A 688 -32.35 -4.87 -10.28
C LEU A 688 -31.09 -4.03 -10.60
N LEU A 689 -30.90 -2.87 -9.95
CA LEU A 689 -29.74 -1.99 -10.18
C LEU A 689 -28.51 -2.37 -9.34
N SER A 690 -28.72 -3.10 -8.24
CA SER A 690 -27.65 -3.59 -7.36
C SER A 690 -26.72 -4.59 -8.05
N GLU A 691 -27.15 -5.18 -9.17
CA GLU A 691 -26.40 -6.15 -9.98
C GLU A 691 -25.51 -5.51 -11.08
N GLY A 692 -25.32 -4.18 -11.07
CA GLY A 692 -24.25 -3.53 -11.85
C GLY A 692 -24.69 -2.57 -12.96
N GLY A 693 -25.90 -2.00 -12.87
CA GLY A 693 -26.35 -0.91 -13.77
C GLY A 693 -25.91 0.49 -13.31
N ASP A 694 -25.86 1.46 -14.23
CA ASP A 694 -25.60 2.88 -13.91
C ASP A 694 -26.80 3.50 -13.16
N PRO A 695 -26.64 3.85 -11.88
CA PRO A 695 -27.74 4.30 -11.03
C PRO A 695 -28.34 5.64 -11.47
N VAL A 696 -27.52 6.55 -12.02
CA VAL A 696 -27.95 7.91 -12.38
C VAL A 696 -28.79 7.87 -13.64
N ARG A 697 -28.39 7.06 -14.64
CA ARG A 697 -29.20 6.81 -15.84
C ARG A 697 -30.54 6.14 -15.55
N ALA A 698 -30.58 5.23 -14.58
CA ALA A 698 -31.82 4.57 -14.20
C ALA A 698 -32.80 5.53 -13.49
N LEU A 699 -32.28 6.38 -12.60
CA LEU A 699 -33.07 7.43 -11.93
C LEU A 699 -33.59 8.49 -12.92
N LEU A 700 -32.77 8.90 -13.89
CA LEU A 700 -33.16 9.82 -14.97
C LEU A 700 -34.21 9.20 -15.90
N ALA A 701 -34.05 7.94 -16.32
CA ALA A 701 -35.03 7.24 -17.14
C ALA A 701 -36.40 7.11 -16.43
N LEU A 702 -36.40 6.94 -15.11
CA LEU A 702 -37.61 6.93 -14.28
C LEU A 702 -38.28 8.31 -14.20
N ALA A 703 -37.49 9.36 -13.96
CA ALA A 703 -37.98 10.74 -13.88
C ALA A 703 -38.51 11.26 -15.25
N GLU A 704 -37.88 10.84 -16.36
CA GLU A 704 -38.26 11.23 -17.72
C GLU A 704 -39.41 10.40 -18.31
N SER A 705 -39.62 9.17 -17.84
CA SER A 705 -40.69 8.30 -18.32
C SER A 705 -42.07 8.73 -17.79
N ARG A 706 -42.63 9.80 -18.36
CA ARG A 706 -44.06 10.15 -18.17
C ARG A 706 -44.96 9.13 -18.87
N GLY A 707 -45.11 7.93 -18.28
CA GLY A 707 -46.19 6.98 -18.60
C GLY A 707 -45.81 5.56 -19.09
N PRO A 708 -44.81 5.33 -19.97
CA PRO A 708 -44.62 4.01 -20.57
C PRO A 708 -44.02 2.94 -19.64
N LEU A 709 -43.07 3.31 -18.78
CA LEU A 709 -42.38 2.38 -17.86
C LEU A 709 -43.28 1.94 -16.69
N LEU A 710 -44.11 2.85 -16.17
CA LEU A 710 -45.23 2.53 -15.27
C LEU A 710 -46.28 1.64 -15.95
N GLY A 711 -46.49 1.79 -17.26
CA GLY A 711 -47.34 0.90 -18.08
C GLY A 711 -46.77 -0.51 -18.27
N LEU A 712 -45.46 -0.69 -18.16
CA LEU A 712 -44.78 -1.99 -18.20
C LEU A 712 -44.87 -2.68 -16.82
N LEU A 713 -44.61 -1.91 -15.76
CA LEU A 713 -44.68 -2.37 -14.37
C LEU A 713 -46.12 -2.66 -13.90
N SER A 714 -47.12 -1.92 -14.39
CA SER A 714 -48.54 -2.15 -14.07
C SER A 714 -49.17 -3.37 -14.75
N ARG A 715 -48.57 -3.92 -15.82
CA ARG A 715 -48.99 -5.21 -16.40
C ARG A 715 -48.55 -6.42 -15.57
N LEU A 716 -47.77 -6.19 -14.52
CA LEU A 716 -47.20 -7.22 -13.66
C LEU A 716 -47.90 -7.36 -12.30
N ALA A 717 -48.86 -6.48 -11.97
CA ALA A 717 -49.78 -6.76 -10.88
C ALA A 717 -50.74 -7.88 -11.33
N PRO A 718 -50.86 -8.99 -10.58
CA PRO A 718 -51.85 -10.00 -10.93
C PRO A 718 -53.24 -9.34 -10.82
N ALA A 719 -54.15 -9.70 -11.72
CA ALA A 719 -55.55 -9.33 -11.53
C ALA A 719 -56.01 -9.89 -10.17
N ASP A 720 -56.78 -9.09 -9.43
CA ASP A 720 -57.11 -9.32 -8.02
C ASP A 720 -57.40 -10.80 -7.71
N GLY A 721 -56.57 -11.38 -6.84
CA GLY A 721 -56.74 -12.73 -6.30
C GLY A 721 -55.85 -13.84 -6.89
N TYR A 722 -54.96 -13.55 -7.85
CA TYR A 722 -53.97 -14.53 -8.33
C TYR A 722 -52.56 -14.25 -7.77
N THR A 723 -51.85 -15.28 -7.33
CA THR A 723 -50.43 -15.19 -6.89
C THR A 723 -49.55 -15.95 -7.87
N PHE A 724 -48.51 -15.30 -8.39
CA PHE A 724 -47.58 -15.92 -9.34
C PHE A 724 -46.78 -17.03 -8.68
N THR A 725 -46.47 -18.08 -9.46
CA THR A 725 -45.58 -19.14 -9.01
C THR A 725 -44.11 -18.68 -9.04
N PRO A 726 -43.21 -19.27 -8.23
CA PRO A 726 -41.80 -18.87 -8.20
C PRO A 726 -41.10 -18.96 -9.56
N GLU A 727 -41.47 -19.93 -10.41
CA GLU A 727 -40.92 -20.07 -11.77
C GLU A 727 -41.40 -18.98 -12.72
N GLU A 728 -42.65 -18.52 -12.58
CA GLU A 728 -43.17 -17.38 -13.34
C GLU A 728 -42.52 -16.05 -12.91
N ILE A 729 -42.21 -15.92 -11.61
CA ILE A 729 -41.47 -14.78 -11.07
C ILE A 729 -40.05 -14.77 -11.63
N ALA A 730 -39.35 -15.90 -11.62
CA ALA A 730 -37.98 -16.02 -12.13
C ALA A 730 -37.90 -15.78 -13.65
N ALA A 731 -38.85 -16.31 -14.43
CA ALA A 731 -38.89 -16.10 -15.88
C ALA A 731 -39.15 -14.63 -16.26
N ARG A 732 -39.92 -13.90 -15.44
CA ARG A 732 -40.19 -12.47 -15.62
C ARG A 732 -39.01 -11.59 -15.21
N GLN A 733 -38.34 -11.91 -14.10
CA GLN A 733 -37.10 -11.25 -13.69
C GLN A 733 -35.99 -11.40 -14.74
N ALA A 734 -35.91 -12.56 -15.40
CA ALA A 734 -34.98 -12.80 -16.49
C ALA A 734 -35.30 -11.96 -17.75
N LEU A 735 -36.59 -11.80 -18.08
CA LEU A 735 -37.04 -10.95 -19.19
C LEU A 735 -36.77 -9.46 -18.89
N ASP A 736 -37.00 -9.00 -17.66
CA ASP A 736 -36.73 -7.64 -17.20
C ASP A 736 -35.24 -7.31 -17.24
N SER A 737 -34.40 -8.24 -16.80
CA SER A 737 -32.94 -8.11 -16.91
C SER A 737 -32.48 -7.99 -18.35
N GLN A 738 -33.15 -8.67 -19.29
CA GLN A 738 -32.86 -8.57 -20.72
C GLN A 738 -33.29 -7.24 -21.34
N ILE A 739 -34.48 -6.74 -21.00
CA ILE A 739 -35.01 -5.46 -21.50
C ILE A 739 -34.17 -4.30 -20.98
N VAL A 740 -33.81 -4.30 -19.69
CA VAL A 740 -32.93 -3.30 -19.07
C VAL A 740 -31.56 -3.32 -19.72
N ARG A 741 -30.95 -4.49 -19.95
CA ARG A 741 -29.68 -4.59 -20.69
C ARG A 741 -29.76 -4.04 -22.11
N SER A 742 -30.90 -4.21 -22.79
CA SER A 742 -31.10 -3.68 -24.15
C SER A 742 -31.30 -2.15 -24.19
N ILE A 743 -31.90 -1.57 -23.16
CA ILE A 743 -32.17 -0.13 -23.07
C ILE A 743 -30.91 0.66 -22.65
N PHE A 744 -29.99 0.04 -21.90
CA PHE A 744 -28.85 0.72 -21.28
C PHE A 744 -27.46 0.34 -21.83
N ALA A 745 -27.36 -0.48 -22.89
CA ALA A 745 -26.11 -0.68 -23.62
C ALA A 745 -25.79 0.56 -24.50
N GLY A 746 -24.54 1.05 -24.45
CA GLY A 746 -24.09 2.24 -25.18
C GLY A 746 -24.04 2.10 -26.72
N PRO A 747 -23.76 3.21 -27.45
CA PRO A 747 -24.07 3.37 -28.89
C PRO A 747 -23.18 2.62 -29.90
N ASP A 748 -22.24 1.75 -29.48
CA ASP A 748 -21.29 1.07 -30.38
C ASP A 748 -21.60 -0.44 -30.57
N ARG A 749 -22.87 -0.78 -30.81
CA ARG A 749 -23.25 -2.02 -31.50
C ARG A 749 -24.49 -1.76 -32.35
N ASP A 750 -24.33 -1.82 -33.66
CA ASP A 750 -25.44 -2.03 -34.61
C ASP A 750 -26.25 -3.29 -34.24
#